data_AF-A0A6G3WKF3-F1
#
_entry.id   AF-A0A6G3WKF3-F1
#
_cell.length_a   1.000
_cell.length_b   1.000
_cell.length_c   1.000
_cell.angle_alpha   90.00
_cell.angle_beta   90.00
_cell.angle_gamma   90.00
#
_symmetry.space_group_name_H-M   'P 1'
#
loop_
_entity.id
_entity.type
_entity.pdbx_description
1 polymer ?
#
loop_
_entity_poly.entity_id
_entity_poly.type
_entity_poly.pdbx_seq_one_letter_code
_entity_poly.pdbx_strand_id
1 'polypeptide(L)'
;MSGTEPRRFLIATAISHYPHAPAELEWDRPGLVEARRRIVELFTEELGYTHVSDLGLNPTKDQLARELREFCRSPERRADDVVAVYVAGHGEVLDNGDYVLLTADTEPDDLYDALLPSTLARKILAGTKVRRLLLMLDTCFSGQGGNELLSAMARLKNDWREDEAGLAVITSAQPRELAQTGAFPELLAEAVTSFATAGCTPPLLALDAVVNATRTNPKRPDFQHIGLEIIGLTGEIPPFLPNAKHSNRLSHTDMALQQAAEWDEQDKRRDVEFRTRLLRRAMGHSDPSRVGWWFSGRHQALHDITAWLADPAAESRPALVVTGAPGSGKTAVLGLLAAVSDPEYRRTVPLASIGVRDSQLPRPKAIGTTVYAQSLTDQQIVRAVAAALRLPQVEAVADLLNHLGTRPRPDRPHVVLVDGLDEAATPTSLCGQVLRPLMELAAPHLRLLLGTRPHLFTALGLHPDDHIDLDSPRYADPEAVLVYTVRNLLDAHRDSPYVDCPHDIRLGVAHAVATAAGNCFLVARITAGTLAATPDLPDPCDPAWRRSLPSAAADAMHRDLHKRFGDDAARILALLRPLAYAEGQGLPWEDIWAPLASELAARPYTNDDLHDLRRDAGAYVVEAVEDGRSVYRLYHESMAEYLRRGQDSVRVHRTFTEVLRRATPYHLDGGRDWSRAHPYVRHHIATHAAAAGLLDGLVTEPDYLVHADCDSLVVRLPEAESETARLHASVYRASIDIHRRLGPDDRRQVLAISAARYNEPALVEAFNSRARPGVWKPVAASGALVADNIRNVLTGHSGAVYAIRCTELDGRPVAVTGSDDKTVRIWDLTTGQPVGRPMTGHDEPV
;
A
#
# COMPACT_ATOMS: atom_id res chain seq x y z
N MET A 1 19.32 -18.68 7.88
CA MET A 1 18.74 -20.01 8.25
C MET A 1 18.27 -20.69 6.97
N SER A 2 18.48 -21.99 6.81
CA SER A 2 18.23 -22.73 5.55
C SER A 2 16.77 -22.62 5.09
N GLY A 3 16.54 -21.86 4.01
CA GLY A 3 15.23 -21.60 3.41
C GLY A 3 14.59 -22.86 2.84
N THR A 4 13.71 -23.47 3.62
CA THR A 4 12.77 -24.50 3.16
C THR A 4 11.38 -23.95 3.39
N GLU A 5 10.53 -23.98 2.35
CA GLU A 5 9.15 -23.49 2.45
C GLU A 5 8.38 -24.20 3.59
N PRO A 6 7.47 -23.49 4.28
CA PRO A 6 6.65 -24.08 5.32
C PRO A 6 5.76 -25.18 4.74
N ARG A 7 5.79 -26.36 5.37
CA ARG A 7 4.93 -27.49 4.95
C ARG A 7 3.52 -27.26 5.48
N ARG A 8 2.53 -27.55 4.64
CA ARG A 8 1.11 -27.27 4.90
C ARG A 8 0.33 -28.57 5.01
N PHE A 9 -0.34 -28.77 6.14
CA PHE A 9 -1.08 -29.99 6.43
C PHE A 9 -2.54 -29.69 6.72
N LEU A 10 -3.45 -30.40 6.06
CA LEU A 10 -4.89 -30.32 6.33
C LEU A 10 -5.33 -31.59 7.05
N ILE A 11 -6.02 -31.42 8.18
CA ILE A 11 -6.73 -32.49 8.86
C ILE A 11 -8.22 -32.15 8.81
N ALA A 12 -8.99 -32.89 8.04
CA ALA A 12 -10.41 -32.62 7.84
C ALA A 12 -11.27 -33.80 8.28
N THR A 13 -12.26 -33.52 9.14
CA THR A 13 -13.25 -34.51 9.58
C THR A 13 -14.66 -33.95 9.54
N ALA A 14 -15.63 -34.86 9.42
CA ALA A 14 -17.05 -34.55 9.48
C ALA A 14 -17.76 -35.62 10.30
N ILE A 15 -18.60 -35.19 11.23
CA ILE A 15 -19.50 -36.04 12.01
C ILE A 15 -20.89 -35.95 11.37
N SER A 16 -21.12 -36.84 10.40
CA SER A 16 -22.36 -36.98 9.64
C SER A 16 -23.36 -37.95 10.26
N HIS A 17 -22.93 -38.83 11.18
CA HIS A 17 -23.75 -39.84 11.82
C HIS A 17 -23.48 -39.94 13.34
N TYR A 18 -24.54 -39.96 14.15
CA TYR A 18 -24.53 -39.99 15.61
C TYR A 18 -25.27 -41.24 16.11
N PRO A 19 -24.58 -42.38 16.28
CA PRO A 19 -25.23 -43.67 16.59
C PRO A 19 -25.97 -43.70 17.93
N HIS A 20 -25.63 -42.81 18.87
CA HIS A 20 -26.26 -42.69 20.19
C HIS A 20 -27.47 -41.74 20.22
N ALA A 21 -27.71 -41.00 19.13
CA ALA A 21 -28.82 -40.07 19.05
C ALA A 21 -30.09 -40.77 18.54
N PRO A 22 -31.24 -40.66 19.24
CA PRO A 22 -32.51 -41.11 18.69
C PRO A 22 -32.86 -40.36 17.41
N ALA A 23 -33.48 -41.06 16.45
CA ALA A 23 -33.80 -40.52 15.13
C ALA A 23 -34.67 -39.24 15.17
N GLU A 24 -35.39 -39.01 16.26
CA GLU A 24 -36.25 -37.86 16.52
C GLU A 24 -35.46 -36.54 16.71
N LEU A 25 -34.17 -36.61 17.07
CA LEU A 25 -33.31 -35.43 17.26
C LEU A 25 -32.73 -34.89 15.94
N GLU A 26 -32.85 -35.62 14.83
CA GLU A 26 -32.36 -35.22 13.50
C GLU A 26 -30.88 -34.76 13.46
N TRP A 27 -30.01 -35.34 14.30
CA TRP A 27 -28.57 -35.01 14.32
C TRP A 27 -27.81 -35.53 13.09
N ASP A 28 -28.31 -36.57 12.44
CA ASP A 28 -27.66 -37.15 11.26
C ASP A 28 -27.72 -36.20 10.06
N ARG A 29 -26.54 -35.82 9.56
CA ARG A 29 -26.38 -34.89 8.42
C ARG A 29 -25.48 -35.50 7.35
N PRO A 30 -26.01 -36.36 6.46
CA PRO A 30 -25.21 -37.01 5.41
C PRO A 30 -24.53 -36.00 4.46
N GLY A 31 -25.10 -34.80 4.31
CA GLY A 31 -24.49 -33.72 3.52
C GLY A 31 -23.14 -33.22 4.03
N LEU A 32 -22.76 -33.51 5.29
CA LEU A 32 -21.44 -33.14 5.82
C LEU A 32 -20.29 -33.94 5.20
N VAL A 33 -20.58 -35.12 4.64
CA VAL A 33 -19.59 -35.92 3.87
C VAL A 33 -19.12 -35.13 2.65
N GLU A 34 -20.07 -34.52 1.95
CA GLU A 34 -19.82 -33.69 0.77
C GLU A 34 -19.15 -32.36 1.16
N ALA A 35 -19.57 -31.75 2.27
CA ALA A 35 -18.92 -30.55 2.82
C ALA A 35 -17.42 -30.79 3.10
N ARG A 36 -17.08 -31.92 3.73
CA ARG A 36 -15.68 -32.33 3.95
C ARG A 36 -14.93 -32.55 2.64
N ARG A 37 -15.55 -33.23 1.66
CA ARG A 37 -14.93 -33.47 0.35
C ARG A 37 -14.52 -32.16 -0.32
N ARG A 38 -15.42 -31.17 -0.36
CA ARG A 38 -15.15 -29.83 -0.91
C ARG A 38 -13.99 -29.12 -0.22
N ILE A 39 -13.89 -29.20 1.10
CA ILE A 39 -12.76 -28.60 1.85
C ILE A 39 -11.45 -29.29 1.54
N VAL A 40 -11.45 -30.62 1.47
CA VAL A 40 -10.25 -31.38 1.10
C VAL A 40 -9.80 -30.95 -0.30
N GLU A 41 -10.69 -30.95 -1.28
CA GLU A 41 -10.41 -30.51 -2.66
C GLU A 41 -9.87 -29.08 -2.71
N LEU A 42 -10.55 -28.11 -2.09
CA LEU A 42 -10.11 -26.72 -2.04
C LEU A 42 -8.69 -26.59 -1.49
N PHE A 43 -8.40 -27.24 -0.36
CA PHE A 43 -7.10 -27.11 0.29
C PHE A 43 -5.98 -27.84 -0.46
N THR A 44 -6.27 -29.01 -1.04
CA THR A 44 -5.26 -29.79 -1.77
C THR A 44 -5.01 -29.28 -3.18
N GLU A 45 -6.05 -28.87 -3.90
CA GLU A 45 -5.97 -28.48 -5.32
C GLU A 45 -5.60 -27.01 -5.49
N GLU A 46 -6.19 -26.10 -4.69
CA GLU A 46 -5.98 -24.66 -4.84
C GLU A 46 -4.92 -24.12 -3.85
N LEU A 47 -4.95 -24.56 -2.58
CA LEU A 47 -4.11 -23.98 -1.52
C LEU A 47 -2.80 -24.73 -1.25
N GLY A 48 -2.53 -25.83 -1.95
CA GLY A 48 -1.27 -26.58 -1.85
C GLY A 48 -1.03 -27.27 -0.49
N TYR A 49 -2.09 -27.64 0.21
CA TYR A 49 -2.01 -28.41 1.46
C TYR A 49 -1.90 -29.92 1.18
N THR A 50 -1.21 -30.64 2.07
CA THR A 50 -1.25 -32.10 2.09
C THR A 50 -2.34 -32.56 3.06
N HIS A 51 -3.36 -33.24 2.56
CA HIS A 51 -4.40 -33.82 3.41
C HIS A 51 -3.90 -35.08 4.14
N VAL A 52 -4.11 -35.12 5.46
CA VAL A 52 -3.74 -36.24 6.34
C VAL A 52 -4.98 -37.09 6.59
N SER A 53 -4.92 -38.37 6.20
CA SER A 53 -6.11 -39.22 6.02
C SER A 53 -6.63 -39.95 7.25
N ASP A 54 -5.91 -39.93 8.38
CA ASP A 54 -6.15 -40.90 9.46
C ASP A 54 -7.49 -40.66 10.22
N LEU A 55 -7.95 -39.40 10.31
CA LEU A 55 -9.08 -38.97 11.14
C LEU A 55 -10.48 -39.36 10.59
N GLY A 56 -10.58 -39.76 9.32
CA GLY A 56 -11.81 -40.28 8.70
C GLY A 56 -13.10 -39.45 8.87
N LEU A 57 -14.25 -40.14 8.82
CA LEU A 57 -15.60 -39.63 9.12
C LEU A 57 -16.04 -40.14 10.50
N ASN A 58 -16.85 -39.35 11.20
CA ASN A 58 -17.48 -39.69 12.48
C ASN A 58 -16.49 -40.14 13.58
N PRO A 59 -15.40 -39.40 13.85
CA PRO A 59 -14.50 -39.76 14.94
C PRO A 59 -15.19 -39.62 16.31
N THR A 60 -14.78 -40.45 17.26
CA THR A 60 -15.09 -40.25 18.68
C THR A 60 -14.25 -39.10 19.25
N LYS A 61 -14.63 -38.55 20.41
CA LYS A 61 -13.86 -37.48 21.06
C LYS A 61 -12.41 -37.89 21.35
N ASP A 62 -12.21 -39.15 21.77
CA ASP A 62 -10.90 -39.71 22.07
C ASP A 62 -10.08 -39.97 20.81
N GLN A 63 -10.70 -40.50 19.74
CA GLN A 63 -10.03 -40.66 18.45
C GLN A 63 -9.56 -39.31 17.92
N LEU A 64 -10.46 -38.32 17.88
CA LEU A 64 -10.17 -36.98 17.40
C LEU A 64 -9.02 -36.34 18.19
N ALA A 65 -9.09 -36.34 19.52
CA ALA A 65 -8.07 -35.73 20.36
C ALA A 65 -6.72 -36.48 20.33
N ARG A 66 -6.73 -37.82 20.26
CA ARG A 66 -5.53 -38.65 20.23
C ARG A 66 -4.78 -38.50 18.92
N GLU A 67 -5.47 -38.57 17.79
CA GLU A 67 -4.82 -38.54 16.47
C GLU A 67 -4.26 -37.15 16.15
N LEU A 68 -5.00 -36.08 16.47
CA LEU A 68 -4.47 -34.71 16.39
C LEU A 68 -3.20 -34.55 17.25
N ARG A 69 -3.19 -35.15 18.45
CA ARG A 69 -2.03 -35.11 19.35
C ARG A 69 -0.85 -35.90 18.80
N GLU A 70 -1.07 -37.12 18.32
CA GLU A 70 -0.04 -38.00 17.75
C GLU A 70 0.60 -37.34 16.53
N PHE A 71 -0.21 -36.77 15.63
CA PHE A 71 0.27 -36.01 14.47
C PHE A 71 1.17 -34.83 14.89
N CYS A 72 0.72 -34.01 15.84
CA CYS A 72 1.45 -32.81 16.27
C CYS A 72 2.71 -33.13 17.11
N ARG A 73 2.78 -34.29 17.76
CA ARG A 73 3.96 -34.74 18.52
C ARG A 73 5.01 -35.47 17.69
N SER A 74 4.69 -35.82 16.44
CA SER A 74 5.64 -36.53 15.58
C SER A 74 7.00 -35.80 15.54
N PRO A 75 8.13 -36.53 15.65
CA PRO A 75 9.46 -35.91 15.61
C PRO A 75 9.73 -35.16 14.30
N GLU A 76 9.01 -35.52 13.22
CA GLU A 76 9.07 -34.88 11.91
C GLU A 76 8.45 -33.48 11.88
N ARG A 77 7.64 -33.10 12.88
CA ARG A 77 7.04 -31.76 12.94
C ARG A 77 8.09 -30.68 13.18
N ARG A 78 7.86 -29.51 12.60
CA ARG A 78 8.67 -28.30 12.75
C ARG A 78 7.81 -27.14 13.25
N ALA A 79 8.46 -26.08 13.75
CA ALA A 79 7.76 -24.89 14.25
C ALA A 79 7.08 -24.07 13.15
N ASP A 80 7.65 -24.11 11.95
CA ASP A 80 7.17 -23.41 10.76
C ASP A 80 6.10 -24.18 9.97
N ASP A 81 5.78 -25.42 10.36
CA ASP A 81 4.68 -26.18 9.75
C ASP A 81 3.34 -25.47 10.00
N VAL A 82 2.55 -25.33 8.93
CA VAL A 82 1.19 -24.77 8.99
C VAL A 82 0.20 -25.92 9.06
N VAL A 83 -0.61 -25.94 10.11
CA VAL A 83 -1.63 -26.98 10.33
C VAL A 83 -3.02 -26.36 10.24
N ALA A 84 -3.79 -26.77 9.23
CA ALA A 84 -5.20 -26.47 9.10
C ALA A 84 -6.04 -27.64 9.62
N VAL A 85 -7.00 -27.37 10.49
CA VAL A 85 -7.92 -28.38 11.05
C VAL A 85 -9.35 -27.95 10.72
N TYR A 86 -10.07 -28.80 10.00
CA TYR A 86 -11.49 -28.61 9.68
C TYR A 86 -12.33 -29.63 10.44
N VAL A 87 -13.29 -29.14 11.23
CA VAL A 87 -14.25 -29.98 11.96
C VAL A 87 -15.66 -29.53 11.59
N ALA A 88 -16.42 -30.44 10.97
CA ALA A 88 -17.82 -30.23 10.65
C ALA A 88 -18.74 -31.19 11.41
N GLY A 89 -19.88 -30.70 11.88
CA GLY A 89 -20.77 -31.49 12.73
C GLY A 89 -21.82 -30.64 13.44
N HIS A 90 -22.24 -31.12 14.60
CA HIS A 90 -23.08 -30.36 15.53
C HIS A 90 -22.26 -29.72 16.64
N GLY A 91 -22.74 -28.59 17.12
CA GLY A 91 -22.26 -27.99 18.35
C GLY A 91 -23.43 -27.42 19.13
N GLU A 92 -23.31 -27.44 20.45
CA GLU A 92 -24.33 -27.01 21.39
C GLU A 92 -23.74 -26.07 22.43
N VAL A 93 -24.59 -25.21 22.98
CA VAL A 93 -24.24 -24.35 24.11
C VAL A 93 -24.93 -24.90 25.35
N LEU A 94 -24.14 -25.29 26.35
CA LEU A 94 -24.62 -25.83 27.62
C LEU A 94 -25.26 -24.74 28.49
N ASP A 95 -26.02 -25.15 29.52
CA ASP A 95 -26.67 -24.23 30.45
C ASP A 95 -25.70 -23.29 31.20
N ASN A 96 -24.46 -23.75 31.38
CA ASN A 96 -23.39 -22.95 31.99
C ASN A 96 -22.74 -21.95 31.02
N GLY A 97 -23.17 -21.94 29.75
CA GLY A 97 -22.69 -21.07 28.68
C GLY A 97 -21.51 -21.63 27.88
N ASP A 98 -21.00 -22.81 28.22
CA ASP A 98 -19.88 -23.45 27.53
C ASP A 98 -20.32 -24.02 26.17
N TYR A 99 -19.47 -23.87 25.17
CA TYR A 99 -19.68 -24.43 23.84
C TYR A 99 -18.99 -25.79 23.67
N VAL A 100 -19.76 -26.80 23.25
CA VAL A 100 -19.27 -28.16 23.01
C VAL A 100 -19.47 -28.60 21.57
N LEU A 101 -18.51 -29.37 21.05
CA LEU A 101 -18.58 -30.06 19.77
C LEU A 101 -19.11 -31.48 20.01
N LEU A 102 -20.15 -31.86 19.27
CA LEU A 102 -20.72 -33.19 19.35
C LEU A 102 -19.92 -34.14 18.44
N THR A 103 -19.49 -35.27 18.98
CA THR A 103 -18.75 -36.34 18.31
C THR A 103 -19.61 -37.59 18.18
N ALA A 104 -19.14 -38.61 17.45
CA ALA A 104 -19.94 -39.81 17.19
C ALA A 104 -20.34 -40.58 18.47
N ASP A 105 -19.56 -40.44 19.55
CA ASP A 105 -19.78 -41.04 20.87
C ASP A 105 -20.48 -40.11 21.86
N THR A 106 -21.04 -38.98 21.41
CA THR A 106 -21.79 -38.06 22.28
C THR A 106 -23.15 -38.65 22.64
N GLU A 107 -23.41 -38.76 23.94
CA GLU A 107 -24.71 -39.17 24.48
C GLU A 107 -25.63 -37.95 24.63
N PRO A 108 -26.84 -37.94 24.03
CA PRO A 108 -27.77 -36.81 24.13
C PRO A 108 -28.18 -36.43 25.55
N ASP A 109 -28.19 -37.41 26.47
CA ASP A 109 -28.57 -37.22 27.86
C ASP A 109 -27.43 -36.64 28.74
N ASP A 110 -26.20 -36.57 28.23
CA ASP A 110 -25.03 -36.03 28.94
C ASP A 110 -24.11 -35.21 28.02
N LEU A 111 -24.59 -34.03 27.63
CA LEU A 111 -23.81 -33.09 26.80
C LEU A 111 -22.60 -32.48 27.54
N TYR A 112 -22.51 -32.61 28.87
CA TYR A 112 -21.35 -32.12 29.63
C TYR A 112 -20.09 -32.97 29.39
N ASP A 113 -20.23 -34.21 28.91
CA ASP A 113 -19.13 -35.10 28.54
C ASP A 113 -18.65 -34.90 27.09
N ALA A 114 -19.31 -34.00 26.33
CA ALA A 114 -18.96 -33.67 24.95
C ALA A 114 -17.65 -32.85 24.84
N LEU A 115 -17.13 -32.72 23.61
CA LEU A 115 -15.78 -32.23 23.39
C LEU A 115 -15.71 -30.70 23.36
N LEU A 116 -14.96 -30.11 24.29
CA LEU A 116 -14.63 -28.67 24.26
C LEU A 116 -13.60 -28.35 23.16
N PRO A 117 -13.80 -27.31 22.31
CA PRO A 117 -12.80 -26.87 21.33
C PRO A 117 -11.44 -26.51 21.95
N SER A 118 -11.46 -25.97 23.18
CA SER A 118 -10.24 -25.61 23.91
C SER A 118 -9.35 -26.82 24.20
N THR A 119 -9.94 -28.02 24.31
CA THR A 119 -9.21 -29.28 24.43
C THR A 119 -8.45 -29.59 23.15
N LEU A 120 -9.06 -29.38 21.98
CA LEU A 120 -8.42 -29.59 20.67
C LEU A 120 -7.20 -28.68 20.50
N ALA A 121 -7.37 -27.37 20.70
CA ALA A 121 -6.27 -26.42 20.59
C ALA A 121 -5.12 -26.75 21.56
N ARG A 122 -5.45 -27.14 22.80
CA ARG A 122 -4.44 -27.57 23.79
C ARG A 122 -3.71 -28.83 23.35
N LYS A 123 -4.41 -29.83 22.81
CA LYS A 123 -3.78 -31.07 22.31
C LYS A 123 -2.87 -30.81 21.11
N ILE A 124 -3.20 -29.84 20.27
CA ILE A 124 -2.38 -29.46 19.11
C ILE A 124 -1.15 -28.66 19.52
N LEU A 125 -1.29 -27.70 20.44
CA LEU A 125 -0.25 -26.69 20.70
C LEU A 125 0.62 -26.98 21.94
N ALA A 126 0.05 -27.49 23.03
CA ALA A 126 0.75 -27.56 24.31
C ALA A 126 1.86 -28.63 24.31
N GLY A 127 3.13 -28.25 24.45
CA GLY A 127 4.25 -29.21 24.44
C GLY A 127 4.45 -29.93 23.10
N THR A 128 4.00 -29.32 21.99
CA THR A 128 4.32 -29.75 20.62
C THR A 128 5.22 -28.70 19.95
N LYS A 129 5.72 -29.01 18.75
CA LYS A 129 6.48 -28.05 17.93
C LYS A 129 5.58 -27.10 17.13
N VAL A 130 4.29 -27.41 16.92
CA VAL A 130 3.40 -26.63 16.03
C VAL A 130 3.14 -25.24 16.60
N ARG A 131 3.33 -24.20 15.78
CA ARG A 131 3.09 -22.79 16.17
C ARG A 131 2.15 -22.01 15.24
N ARG A 132 1.73 -22.60 14.12
CA ARG A 132 0.85 -22.00 13.12
C ARG A 132 -0.38 -22.88 12.91
N LEU A 133 -1.49 -22.51 13.54
CA LEU A 133 -2.73 -23.30 13.50
C LEU A 133 -3.89 -22.48 12.91
N LEU A 134 -4.54 -23.03 11.88
CA LEU A 134 -5.82 -22.56 11.37
C LEU A 134 -6.89 -23.57 11.78
N LEU A 135 -7.81 -23.18 12.67
CA LEU A 135 -8.93 -24.01 13.11
C LEU A 135 -10.22 -23.52 12.44
N MET A 136 -10.88 -24.39 11.69
CA MET A 136 -12.17 -24.11 11.04
C MET A 136 -13.25 -24.96 11.69
N LEU A 137 -14.21 -24.30 12.34
CA LEU A 137 -15.35 -24.94 13.00
C LEU A 137 -16.60 -24.71 12.17
N ASP A 138 -17.05 -25.76 11.46
CA ASP A 138 -18.28 -25.75 10.68
C ASP A 138 -19.43 -26.44 11.45
N THR A 139 -19.90 -25.75 12.48
CA THR A 139 -20.88 -26.24 13.45
C THR A 139 -21.80 -25.09 13.92
N CYS A 140 -23.02 -25.43 14.34
CA CYS A 140 -23.94 -24.46 14.95
C CYS A 140 -23.29 -23.79 16.17
N PHE A 141 -23.64 -22.53 16.42
CA PHE A 141 -23.16 -21.71 17.54
C PHE A 141 -21.63 -21.58 17.67
N SER A 142 -20.86 -21.94 16.63
CA SER A 142 -19.39 -22.01 16.65
C SER A 142 -18.69 -20.71 17.05
N GLY A 143 -19.33 -19.55 16.86
CA GLY A 143 -18.83 -18.26 17.36
C GLY A 143 -18.65 -18.20 18.88
N GLN A 144 -19.48 -18.91 19.65
CA GLN A 144 -19.31 -19.04 21.11
C GLN A 144 -18.04 -19.85 21.44
N GLY A 145 -17.83 -20.95 20.72
CA GLY A 145 -16.61 -21.77 20.84
C GLY A 145 -15.33 -21.02 20.47
N GLY A 146 -15.39 -20.13 19.48
CA GLY A 146 -14.28 -19.24 19.14
C GLY A 146 -13.87 -18.34 20.32
N ASN A 147 -14.83 -17.69 20.98
CA ASN A 147 -14.59 -16.79 22.12
C ASN A 147 -14.00 -17.50 23.35
N GLU A 148 -14.48 -18.70 23.64
CA GLU A 148 -13.93 -19.53 24.71
C GLU A 148 -12.51 -20.00 24.41
N LEU A 149 -12.24 -20.37 23.15
CA LEU A 149 -10.90 -20.74 22.69
C LEU A 149 -9.91 -19.59 22.93
N LEU A 150 -10.30 -18.35 22.59
CA LEU A 150 -9.51 -17.15 22.82
C LEU A 150 -9.11 -17.01 24.30
N SER A 151 -10.08 -17.15 25.20
CA SER A 151 -9.89 -17.02 26.65
C SER A 151 -8.98 -18.11 27.22
N ALA A 152 -9.14 -19.34 26.74
CA ALA A 152 -8.29 -20.47 27.14
C ALA A 152 -6.85 -20.33 26.62
N MET A 153 -6.68 -19.82 25.39
CA MET A 153 -5.37 -19.68 24.73
C MET A 153 -4.57 -18.48 25.25
N ALA A 154 -5.21 -17.41 25.71
CA ALA A 154 -4.53 -16.27 26.35
C ALA A 154 -3.63 -16.71 27.53
N ARG A 155 -3.97 -17.82 28.21
CA ARG A 155 -3.20 -18.38 29.33
C ARG A 155 -1.96 -19.20 28.89
N LEU A 156 -1.95 -19.71 27.65
CA LEU A 156 -0.84 -20.48 27.06
C LEU A 156 0.18 -19.57 26.35
N LYS A 157 -0.14 -18.29 26.17
CA LYS A 157 0.65 -17.26 25.48
C LYS A 157 2.06 -17.06 26.07
N ASN A 158 2.25 -17.32 27.37
CA ASN A 158 3.51 -17.04 28.07
C ASN A 158 4.72 -17.86 27.56
N ASP A 159 4.49 -18.97 26.85
CA ASP A 159 5.55 -19.84 26.33
C ASP A 159 5.91 -19.58 24.85
N TRP A 160 5.24 -18.62 24.18
CA TRP A 160 5.42 -18.34 22.76
C TRP A 160 6.34 -17.12 22.59
N ARG A 161 7.61 -17.34 22.24
CA ARG A 161 8.63 -16.29 22.06
C ARG A 161 9.16 -16.15 20.63
N GLU A 162 8.65 -16.94 19.68
CA GLU A 162 9.13 -16.96 18.30
C GLU A 162 8.29 -16.04 17.40
N ASP A 163 8.97 -15.35 16.48
CA ASP A 163 8.36 -14.56 15.41
C ASP A 163 7.57 -15.48 14.45
N GLU A 164 6.42 -15.03 13.95
CA GLU A 164 5.49 -15.75 13.05
C GLU A 164 4.67 -16.92 13.67
N ALA A 165 4.53 -16.96 15.00
CA ALA A 165 3.59 -17.85 15.67
C ALA A 165 2.18 -17.24 15.77
N GLY A 166 1.14 -18.00 15.39
CA GLY A 166 -0.23 -17.50 15.42
C GLY A 166 -1.29 -18.58 15.29
N LEU A 167 -2.46 -18.29 15.86
CA LEU A 167 -3.67 -19.12 15.78
C LEU A 167 -4.77 -18.31 15.10
N ALA A 168 -5.36 -18.85 14.04
CA ALA A 168 -6.56 -18.31 13.43
C ALA A 168 -7.71 -19.29 13.62
N VAL A 169 -8.89 -18.78 13.99
CA VAL A 169 -10.12 -19.55 14.13
C VAL A 169 -11.16 -18.96 13.19
N ILE A 170 -11.67 -19.77 12.26
CA ILE A 170 -12.80 -19.41 11.40
C ILE A 170 -14.01 -20.20 11.88
N THR A 171 -15.11 -19.50 12.15
CA THR A 171 -16.37 -20.12 12.60
C THR A 171 -17.42 -19.94 11.52
N SER A 172 -18.20 -20.98 11.24
CA SER A 172 -19.24 -20.89 10.20
C SER A 172 -20.48 -20.11 10.62
N ALA A 173 -20.67 -19.86 11.93
CA ALA A 173 -21.79 -19.12 12.51
C ALA A 173 -21.34 -18.21 13.68
N GLN A 174 -22.11 -17.16 13.97
CA GLN A 174 -21.93 -16.31 15.17
C GLN A 174 -22.55 -16.95 16.43
N PRO A 175 -22.28 -16.40 17.64
CA PRO A 175 -22.96 -16.85 18.85
C PRO A 175 -24.49 -16.74 18.67
N ARG A 176 -25.22 -17.83 18.91
CA ARG A 176 -26.69 -17.98 18.72
C ARG A 176 -27.19 -18.13 17.28
N GLU A 177 -26.30 -18.30 16.30
CA GLU A 177 -26.69 -18.61 14.92
C GLU A 177 -26.58 -20.10 14.59
N LEU A 178 -27.42 -20.55 13.66
CA LEU A 178 -27.40 -21.89 13.10
C LEU A 178 -26.51 -21.94 11.85
N ALA A 179 -25.81 -23.05 11.65
CA ALA A 179 -25.03 -23.29 10.44
C ALA A 179 -25.82 -24.16 9.44
N GLN A 180 -25.93 -23.69 8.20
CA GLN A 180 -26.48 -24.45 7.10
C GLN A 180 -25.43 -25.40 6.52
N THR A 181 -25.80 -26.68 6.41
CA THR A 181 -24.95 -27.74 5.87
C THR A 181 -24.41 -27.38 4.48
N GLY A 182 -23.08 -27.35 4.32
CA GLY A 182 -22.41 -27.14 3.04
C GLY A 182 -22.28 -25.69 2.58
N ALA A 183 -22.93 -24.73 3.25
CA ALA A 183 -22.84 -23.31 2.90
C ALA A 183 -21.42 -22.75 3.15
N PHE A 184 -20.79 -23.13 4.27
CA PHE A 184 -19.46 -22.64 4.62
C PHE A 184 -18.38 -23.06 3.61
N PRO A 185 -18.24 -24.34 3.22
CA PRO A 185 -17.28 -24.73 2.19
C PRO A 185 -17.50 -24.04 0.83
N GLU A 186 -18.76 -23.83 0.44
CA GLU A 186 -19.08 -23.16 -0.83
C GLU A 186 -18.65 -21.68 -0.81
N LEU A 187 -19.04 -20.96 0.24
CA LEU A 187 -18.66 -19.56 0.41
C LEU A 187 -17.12 -19.40 0.50
N LEU A 188 -16.44 -20.28 1.24
CA LEU A 188 -14.99 -20.25 1.37
C LEU A 188 -14.29 -20.51 0.03
N ALA A 189 -14.77 -21.49 -0.75
CA ALA A 189 -14.20 -21.78 -2.06
C ALA A 189 -14.35 -20.60 -3.02
N GLU A 190 -15.52 -19.95 -3.06
CA GLU A 190 -15.73 -18.75 -3.88
C GLU A 190 -14.86 -17.57 -3.43
N ALA A 191 -14.72 -17.35 -2.12
CA ALA A 191 -13.88 -16.27 -1.59
C ALA A 191 -12.40 -16.49 -1.90
N VAL A 192 -11.88 -17.71 -1.76
CA VAL A 192 -10.49 -18.06 -2.05
C VAL A 192 -10.19 -17.95 -3.55
N THR A 193 -11.15 -18.30 -4.40
CA THR A 193 -10.99 -18.30 -5.87
C THR A 193 -11.45 -17.01 -6.54
N SER A 194 -11.90 -15.99 -5.80
CA SER A 194 -12.31 -14.69 -6.35
C SER A 194 -11.10 -13.78 -6.63
N PHE A 195 -11.16 -12.92 -7.66
CA PHE A 195 -10.12 -11.89 -7.86
C PHE A 195 -10.30 -10.69 -6.91
N ALA A 196 -11.51 -10.53 -6.35
CA ALA A 196 -11.79 -9.44 -5.41
C ALA A 196 -11.03 -9.60 -4.08
N THR A 197 -10.69 -10.84 -3.72
CA THR A 197 -10.07 -11.18 -2.43
C THR A 197 -8.55 -10.99 -2.45
N ALA A 198 -7.91 -11.45 -3.52
CA ALA A 198 -6.52 -11.12 -3.81
C ALA A 198 -6.30 -11.36 -5.31
N GLY A 199 -5.78 -10.35 -6.00
CA GLY A 199 -5.48 -10.44 -7.43
C GLY A 199 -4.35 -11.43 -7.73
N CYS A 200 -3.63 -11.23 -8.82
CA CYS A 200 -2.57 -12.18 -9.24
C CYS A 200 -1.23 -11.98 -8.52
N THR A 201 -1.05 -10.83 -7.87
CA THR A 201 0.26 -10.40 -7.37
C THR A 201 0.62 -10.93 -5.98
N PRO A 202 -0.23 -10.80 -4.93
CA PRO A 202 0.16 -11.21 -3.58
C PRO A 202 0.31 -12.73 -3.49
N PRO A 203 1.34 -13.24 -2.78
CA PRO A 203 1.60 -14.68 -2.65
C PRO A 203 0.64 -15.37 -1.67
N LEU A 204 -0.02 -14.62 -0.79
CA LEU A 204 -0.91 -15.10 0.26
C LEU A 204 -2.23 -14.33 0.21
N LEU A 205 -3.32 -14.99 0.57
CA LEU A 205 -4.63 -14.39 0.80
C LEU A 205 -4.73 -13.92 2.25
N ALA A 206 -5.16 -12.68 2.47
CA ALA A 206 -5.45 -12.19 3.79
C ALA A 206 -6.71 -12.88 4.35
N LEU A 207 -6.60 -13.50 5.53
CA LEU A 207 -7.70 -14.26 6.15
C LEU A 207 -8.96 -13.43 6.35
N ASP A 208 -8.79 -12.17 6.76
CA ASP A 208 -9.90 -11.26 7.00
C ASP A 208 -10.53 -10.76 5.69
N ALA A 209 -9.75 -10.59 4.62
CA ALA A 209 -10.29 -10.33 3.28
C ALA A 209 -11.14 -11.52 2.79
N VAL A 210 -10.67 -12.77 2.98
CA VAL A 210 -11.43 -13.99 2.63
C VAL A 210 -12.74 -14.05 3.41
N VAL A 211 -12.71 -13.86 4.73
CA VAL A 211 -13.94 -13.88 5.56
C VAL A 211 -14.85 -12.69 5.29
N ASN A 212 -14.30 -11.54 4.88
CA ASN A 212 -15.13 -10.42 4.46
C ASN A 212 -15.83 -10.71 3.12
N ALA A 213 -15.11 -11.30 2.15
CA ALA A 213 -15.68 -11.72 0.88
C ALA A 213 -16.80 -12.77 1.04
N THR A 214 -16.71 -13.66 2.04
CA THR A 214 -17.84 -14.57 2.34
C THR A 214 -19.04 -13.84 2.92
N ARG A 215 -18.84 -12.77 3.71
CA ARG A 215 -19.92 -11.97 4.31
C ARG A 215 -20.71 -11.18 3.28
N THR A 216 -20.04 -10.63 2.27
CA THR A 216 -20.67 -9.83 1.21
C THR A 216 -21.16 -10.65 0.02
N ASN A 217 -21.00 -11.98 0.08
CA ASN A 217 -21.44 -12.88 -0.98
C ASN A 217 -22.98 -12.96 -1.04
N PRO A 218 -23.61 -12.75 -2.21
CA PRO A 218 -25.07 -12.79 -2.37
C PRO A 218 -25.68 -14.18 -2.16
N LYS A 219 -24.90 -15.26 -2.23
CA LYS A 219 -25.37 -16.64 -1.98
C LYS A 219 -25.39 -17.01 -0.49
N ARG A 220 -24.86 -16.15 0.37
CA ARG A 220 -24.80 -16.39 1.81
C ARG A 220 -26.22 -16.41 2.41
N PRO A 221 -26.56 -17.39 3.27
CA PRO A 221 -27.82 -17.37 4.00
C PRO A 221 -27.92 -16.17 4.96
N ASP A 222 -29.08 -15.52 5.00
CA ASP A 222 -29.31 -14.32 5.83
C ASP A 222 -29.09 -14.54 7.34
N PHE A 223 -29.28 -15.78 7.80
CA PHE A 223 -29.18 -16.18 9.21
C PHE A 223 -27.80 -16.72 9.61
N GLN A 224 -26.81 -16.71 8.71
CA GLN A 224 -25.49 -17.29 8.94
C GLN A 224 -24.37 -16.29 8.64
N HIS A 225 -23.54 -16.02 9.64
CA HIS A 225 -22.40 -15.11 9.53
C HIS A 225 -21.08 -15.82 9.88
N ILE A 226 -20.16 -15.83 8.93
CA ILE A 226 -18.82 -16.39 9.13
C ILE A 226 -18.00 -15.44 9.99
N GLY A 227 -17.43 -15.98 11.07
CA GLY A 227 -16.56 -15.28 12.01
C GLY A 227 -15.09 -15.57 11.74
N LEU A 228 -14.22 -14.63 12.15
CA LEU A 228 -12.78 -14.79 12.16
C LEU A 228 -12.23 -14.22 13.44
N GLU A 229 -11.49 -15.04 14.17
CA GLU A 229 -10.75 -14.66 15.35
C GLU A 229 -9.27 -14.99 15.14
N ILE A 230 -8.37 -14.01 15.28
CA ILE A 230 -6.93 -14.21 15.12
C ILE A 230 -6.23 -13.89 16.43
N ILE A 231 -5.45 -14.85 16.93
CA ILE A 231 -4.49 -14.67 18.00
C ILE A 231 -3.09 -14.60 17.38
N GLY A 232 -2.63 -13.37 17.13
CA GLY A 232 -1.26 -13.06 16.74
C GLY A 232 -0.41 -12.63 17.94
N LEU A 233 0.78 -13.20 18.08
CA LEU A 233 1.73 -12.88 19.16
C LEU A 233 2.72 -11.76 18.82
N THR A 234 2.79 -11.32 17.55
CA THR A 234 3.78 -10.33 17.08
C THR A 234 3.24 -9.26 16.12
N GLY A 235 2.01 -9.37 15.62
CA GLY A 235 1.40 -8.39 14.70
C GLY A 235 1.34 -8.83 13.23
N GLU A 236 2.11 -9.85 12.82
CA GLU A 236 2.02 -10.45 11.49
C GLU A 236 1.22 -11.75 11.49
N ILE A 237 0.33 -11.93 10.50
CA ILE A 237 -0.54 -13.11 10.37
C ILE A 237 0.25 -14.23 9.67
N PRO A 238 0.32 -15.46 10.24
CA PRO A 238 1.00 -16.58 9.60
C PRO A 238 0.44 -16.90 8.19
N PRO A 239 1.24 -17.51 7.29
CA PRO A 239 0.88 -17.73 5.89
C PRO A 239 -0.11 -18.89 5.69
N PHE A 240 -1.32 -18.73 6.21
CA PHE A 240 -2.35 -19.78 6.24
C PHE A 240 -2.94 -20.07 4.86
N LEU A 241 -3.20 -19.06 4.03
CA LEU A 241 -3.86 -19.25 2.74
C LEU A 241 -2.94 -18.80 1.61
N PRO A 242 -2.23 -19.71 0.93
CA PRO A 242 -1.53 -19.40 -0.31
C PRO A 242 -2.49 -18.89 -1.38
N ASN A 243 -2.05 -17.96 -2.21
CA ASN A 243 -2.85 -17.51 -3.34
C ASN A 243 -2.62 -18.44 -4.54
N ALA A 244 -3.59 -19.29 -4.86
CA ALA A 244 -3.54 -20.21 -6.01
C ALA A 244 -3.32 -19.48 -7.35
N LYS A 245 -3.82 -18.25 -7.45
CA LYS A 245 -3.71 -17.39 -8.63
C LYS A 245 -2.40 -16.62 -8.70
N HIS A 246 -1.54 -16.77 -7.69
CA HIS A 246 -0.25 -16.15 -7.70
C HIS A 246 0.51 -16.62 -8.93
N SER A 247 0.66 -15.73 -9.89
CA SER A 247 1.22 -16.05 -11.19
C SER A 247 2.58 -15.40 -11.33
N ASN A 248 3.63 -16.21 -11.19
CA ASN A 248 4.98 -15.78 -11.52
C ASN A 248 5.18 -15.48 -13.01
N ARG A 249 4.17 -15.73 -13.87
CA ARG A 249 4.22 -15.39 -15.30
C ARG A 249 4.05 -13.89 -15.57
N LEU A 250 3.57 -13.12 -14.59
CA LEU A 250 3.71 -11.66 -14.59
C LEU A 250 5.05 -11.20 -13.97
N SER A 251 5.91 -12.15 -13.56
CA SER A 251 7.09 -11.90 -12.76
C SER A 251 8.36 -12.58 -13.30
N HIS A 252 8.92 -12.05 -14.39
CA HIS A 252 10.38 -12.01 -14.47
C HIS A 252 10.98 -10.98 -13.49
N THR A 253 10.13 -10.21 -12.80
CA THR A 253 10.50 -9.19 -11.80
C THR A 253 10.46 -9.67 -10.34
N ASP A 254 9.69 -10.72 -10.01
CA ASP A 254 9.38 -11.07 -8.59
C ASP A 254 10.14 -12.29 -8.04
N MET A 255 10.94 -12.99 -8.86
CA MET A 255 11.87 -14.00 -8.31
C MET A 255 13.03 -13.39 -7.49
N ALA A 256 13.24 -12.07 -7.55
CA ALA A 256 14.18 -11.36 -6.69
C ALA A 256 13.58 -10.93 -5.33
N LEU A 257 12.25 -11.01 -5.19
CA LEU A 257 11.49 -10.35 -4.12
C LEU A 257 11.34 -11.18 -2.83
N GLN A 258 11.64 -12.47 -2.83
CA GLN A 258 11.28 -13.35 -1.70
C GLN A 258 12.44 -13.98 -0.91
N GLN A 259 13.72 -13.79 -1.29
CA GLN A 259 14.81 -14.63 -0.74
C GLN A 259 15.87 -13.95 0.13
N ALA A 260 15.78 -12.67 0.48
CA ALA A 260 16.84 -12.08 1.31
C ALA A 260 16.30 -11.04 2.31
N ALA A 261 16.17 -11.47 3.55
CA ALA A 261 15.67 -10.71 4.68
C ALA A 261 16.80 -9.93 5.40
N GLU A 262 16.40 -8.77 5.96
CA GLU A 262 16.91 -8.11 7.17
C GLU A 262 17.89 -6.92 7.11
N TRP A 263 18.64 -6.64 6.03
CA TRP A 263 19.38 -5.34 5.90
C TRP A 263 19.18 -4.60 4.57
N ASP A 264 18.21 -5.06 3.80
CA ASP A 264 18.18 -4.88 2.35
C ASP A 264 16.83 -4.30 1.87
N GLU A 265 15.89 -4.04 2.77
CA GLU A 265 14.50 -3.70 2.45
C GLU A 265 14.36 -2.34 1.73
N GLN A 266 15.15 -1.33 2.11
CA GLN A 266 15.15 -0.03 1.43
C GLN A 266 15.91 -0.04 0.10
N ASP A 267 17.05 -0.73 0.00
CA ASP A 267 17.76 -0.94 -1.29
C ASP A 267 16.92 -1.78 -2.26
N LYS A 268 16.20 -2.79 -1.77
CA LYS A 268 15.31 -3.65 -2.57
C LYS A 268 14.01 -2.98 -2.94
N ARG A 269 13.37 -2.21 -2.06
CA ARG A 269 12.21 -1.38 -2.42
C ARG A 269 12.58 -0.40 -3.53
N ARG A 270 13.80 0.15 -3.50
CA ARG A 270 14.36 0.99 -4.57
C ARG A 270 14.64 0.21 -5.85
N ASP A 271 15.23 -0.98 -5.81
CA ASP A 271 15.45 -1.83 -6.99
C ASP A 271 14.10 -2.27 -7.62
N VAL A 272 13.10 -2.57 -6.79
CA VAL A 272 11.72 -2.88 -7.20
C VAL A 272 11.04 -1.65 -7.82
N GLU A 273 11.14 -0.46 -7.20
CA GLU A 273 10.61 0.79 -7.76
C GLU A 273 11.32 1.16 -9.08
N PHE A 274 12.63 0.98 -9.12
CA PHE A 274 13.45 1.17 -10.30
C PHE A 274 12.99 0.25 -11.44
N ARG A 275 12.80 -1.05 -11.19
CA ARG A 275 12.31 -2.04 -12.17
C ARG A 275 10.86 -1.83 -12.60
N THR A 276 9.96 -1.62 -11.64
CA THR A 276 8.52 -1.59 -11.89
C THR A 276 8.03 -0.25 -12.45
N ARG A 277 8.74 0.85 -12.17
CA ARG A 277 8.30 2.22 -12.53
C ARG A 277 9.24 2.90 -13.52
N LEU A 278 10.50 3.13 -13.11
CA LEU A 278 11.47 3.90 -13.90
C LEU A 278 11.90 3.15 -15.16
N LEU A 279 12.30 1.88 -15.04
CA LEU A 279 12.72 1.04 -16.16
C LEU A 279 11.58 0.75 -17.14
N ARG A 280 10.36 0.45 -16.66
CA ARG A 280 9.19 0.25 -17.56
C ARG A 280 8.86 1.51 -18.37
N ARG A 281 8.89 2.68 -17.73
CA ARG A 281 8.67 3.95 -18.43
C ARG A 281 9.82 4.27 -19.40
N ALA A 282 11.07 3.92 -19.06
CA ALA A 282 12.21 4.01 -19.96
C ALA A 282 12.15 3.02 -21.14
N MET A 283 11.54 1.85 -20.97
CA MET A 283 11.31 0.90 -22.05
C MET A 283 10.17 1.33 -22.98
N GLY A 284 9.25 2.19 -22.53
CA GLY A 284 8.26 2.85 -23.39
C GLY A 284 7.06 1.99 -23.81
N HIS A 285 6.77 0.87 -23.14
CA HIS A 285 5.59 0.02 -23.37
C HIS A 285 4.90 -0.44 -22.06
N SER A 286 3.62 -0.82 -22.15
CA SER A 286 2.77 -1.23 -21.02
C SER A 286 2.43 -2.72 -20.96
N ASP A 287 2.60 -3.44 -22.07
CA ASP A 287 2.28 -4.87 -22.20
C ASP A 287 3.40 -5.74 -21.58
N PRO A 288 3.09 -6.59 -20.57
CA PRO A 288 4.06 -7.51 -19.96
C PRO A 288 4.55 -8.62 -20.91
N SER A 289 3.78 -8.93 -21.96
CA SER A 289 4.13 -9.97 -22.95
C SER A 289 5.16 -9.50 -23.97
N ARG A 290 5.52 -8.21 -23.95
CA ARG A 290 6.44 -7.59 -24.90
C ARG A 290 7.73 -7.23 -24.20
N VAL A 291 8.85 -7.60 -24.81
CA VAL A 291 10.20 -7.34 -24.30
C VAL A 291 10.90 -6.43 -25.31
N GLY A 292 11.26 -5.21 -24.93
CA GLY A 292 12.06 -4.33 -25.78
C GLY A 292 12.19 -2.89 -25.27
N TRP A 293 13.20 -2.17 -25.76
CA TRP A 293 13.41 -0.75 -25.48
C TRP A 293 12.87 0.10 -26.63
N TRP A 294 11.80 0.85 -26.37
CA TRP A 294 11.05 1.59 -27.38
C TRP A 294 11.24 3.09 -27.30
N PHE A 295 11.55 3.62 -26.12
CA PHE A 295 11.90 5.03 -25.98
C PHE A 295 13.27 5.28 -26.63
N SER A 296 13.27 6.08 -27.69
CA SER A 296 14.46 6.59 -28.37
C SER A 296 14.20 8.06 -28.67
N GLY A 297 14.82 8.96 -27.92
CA GLY A 297 14.55 10.39 -28.08
C GLY A 297 15.03 11.27 -26.95
N ARG A 298 14.76 12.57 -27.10
CA ARG A 298 15.29 13.65 -26.25
C ARG A 298 16.82 13.68 -26.27
N HIS A 299 17.38 13.48 -27.46
CA HIS A 299 18.82 13.35 -27.71
C HIS A 299 19.64 14.51 -27.13
N GLN A 300 19.13 15.74 -27.22
CA GLN A 300 19.79 16.91 -26.66
C GLN A 300 19.73 16.93 -25.12
N ALA A 301 18.62 16.49 -24.52
CA ALA A 301 18.51 16.40 -23.06
C ALA A 301 19.43 15.32 -22.50
N LEU A 302 19.50 14.15 -23.15
CA LEU A 302 20.44 13.08 -22.80
C LEU A 302 21.90 13.55 -22.87
N HIS A 303 22.26 14.30 -23.92
CA HIS A 303 23.58 14.91 -24.05
C HIS A 303 23.88 15.88 -22.90
N ASP A 304 22.99 16.83 -22.63
CA ASP A 304 23.24 17.89 -21.67
C ASP A 304 23.26 17.37 -20.22
N ILE A 305 22.40 16.39 -19.89
CA ILE A 305 22.46 15.70 -18.58
C ILE A 305 23.75 14.88 -18.46
N THR A 306 24.16 14.17 -19.52
CA THR A 306 25.42 13.40 -19.53
C THR A 306 26.63 14.32 -19.36
N ALA A 307 26.63 15.49 -20.00
CA ALA A 307 27.67 16.49 -19.83
C ALA A 307 27.72 17.00 -18.39
N TRP A 308 26.58 17.29 -17.76
CA TRP A 308 26.50 17.69 -16.35
C TRP A 308 27.00 16.59 -15.40
N LEU A 309 26.68 15.31 -15.67
CA LEU A 309 27.19 14.17 -14.88
C LEU A 309 28.72 14.01 -15.00
N ALA A 310 29.29 14.38 -16.15
CA ALA A 310 30.72 14.30 -16.41
C ALA A 310 31.52 15.55 -15.97
N ASP A 311 30.83 16.63 -15.62
CA ASP A 311 31.42 17.94 -15.33
C ASP A 311 32.41 17.88 -14.15
N PRO A 312 33.70 18.23 -14.36
CA PRO A 312 34.69 18.30 -13.30
C PRO A 312 34.48 19.48 -12.33
N ALA A 313 33.70 20.50 -12.70
CA ALA A 313 33.35 21.65 -11.84
C ALA A 313 32.15 21.37 -10.91
N ALA A 314 32.04 20.11 -10.47
CA ALA A 314 30.91 19.53 -9.74
C ALA A 314 30.47 20.31 -8.48
N GLU A 315 31.37 21.09 -7.87
CA GLU A 315 31.10 21.89 -6.67
C GLU A 315 30.24 23.14 -6.93
N SER A 316 30.25 23.68 -8.16
CA SER A 316 29.54 24.91 -8.51
C SER A 316 28.09 24.69 -8.96
N ARG A 317 27.71 23.43 -9.22
CA ARG A 317 26.41 23.03 -9.77
C ARG A 317 25.84 21.85 -8.98
N PRO A 318 25.30 22.11 -7.78
CA PRO A 318 24.91 21.06 -6.83
C PRO A 318 23.69 20.25 -7.28
N ALA A 319 22.86 20.79 -8.19
CA ALA A 319 21.70 20.10 -8.72
C ALA A 319 21.41 20.45 -10.19
N LEU A 320 20.70 19.56 -10.87
CA LEU A 320 20.12 19.77 -12.19
C LEU A 320 18.65 19.36 -12.15
N VAL A 321 17.75 20.24 -12.60
CA VAL A 321 16.31 19.98 -12.60
C VAL A 321 15.82 19.74 -14.01
N VAL A 322 15.13 18.61 -14.22
CA VAL A 322 14.44 18.27 -15.45
C VAL A 322 12.94 18.43 -15.24
N THR A 323 12.31 19.29 -16.04
CA THR A 323 10.87 19.51 -16.01
C THR A 323 10.22 19.10 -17.33
N GLY A 324 8.93 18.80 -17.27
CA GLY A 324 8.10 18.64 -18.46
C GLY A 324 6.64 18.38 -18.13
N ALA A 325 5.79 18.64 -19.10
CA ALA A 325 4.36 18.38 -19.07
C ALA A 325 4.07 16.86 -19.05
N PRO A 326 2.85 16.44 -18.66
CA PRO A 326 2.50 15.02 -18.62
C PRO A 326 2.73 14.36 -19.98
N GLY A 327 3.43 13.21 -19.99
CA GLY A 327 3.74 12.50 -21.23
C GLY A 327 4.88 13.08 -22.07
N SER A 328 5.60 14.11 -21.61
CA SER A 328 6.81 14.66 -22.26
C SER A 328 7.98 13.66 -22.35
N GLY A 329 7.97 12.62 -21.52
CA GLY A 329 9.05 11.62 -21.47
C GLY A 329 10.08 11.83 -20.36
N LYS A 330 9.84 12.75 -19.41
CA LYS A 330 10.72 13.00 -18.24
C LYS A 330 11.23 11.72 -17.56
N THR A 331 10.31 10.89 -17.07
CA THR A 331 10.68 9.64 -16.39
C THR A 331 11.38 8.64 -17.32
N ALA A 332 11.10 8.67 -18.64
CA ALA A 332 11.76 7.79 -19.60
C ALA A 332 13.23 8.21 -19.82
N VAL A 333 13.51 9.52 -19.92
CA VAL A 333 14.87 10.07 -20.01
C VAL A 333 15.66 9.75 -18.75
N LEU A 334 15.11 10.06 -17.57
CA LEU A 334 15.76 9.83 -16.28
C LEU A 334 15.98 8.33 -16.01
N GLY A 335 15.00 7.49 -16.36
CA GLY A 335 15.10 6.03 -16.24
C GLY A 335 16.13 5.42 -17.19
N LEU A 336 16.24 5.90 -18.44
CA LEU A 336 17.28 5.44 -19.38
C LEU A 336 18.68 5.79 -18.88
N LEU A 337 18.89 7.02 -18.38
CA LEU A 337 20.18 7.44 -17.82
C LEU A 337 20.57 6.62 -16.59
N ALA A 338 19.61 6.32 -15.72
CA ALA A 338 19.83 5.46 -14.57
C ALA A 338 20.17 4.01 -14.98
N ALA A 339 19.44 3.43 -15.93
CA ALA A 339 19.69 2.08 -16.43
C ALA A 339 21.06 1.92 -17.10
N VAL A 340 21.48 2.93 -17.87
CA VAL A 340 22.78 2.94 -18.55
C VAL A 340 23.93 3.23 -17.58
N SER A 341 23.65 3.91 -16.46
CA SER A 341 24.61 4.11 -15.37
C SER A 341 24.81 2.84 -14.55
N ASP A 342 23.81 1.98 -14.43
CA ASP A 342 23.93 0.73 -13.70
C ASP A 342 24.70 -0.35 -14.51
N PRO A 343 25.77 -0.97 -13.97
CA PRO A 343 26.55 -1.97 -14.69
C PRO A 343 25.79 -3.22 -15.15
N GLU A 344 24.77 -3.64 -14.41
CA GLU A 344 23.97 -4.82 -14.72
C GLU A 344 22.95 -4.49 -15.83
N TYR A 345 22.21 -3.40 -15.67
CA TYR A 345 21.18 -3.01 -16.65
C TYR A 345 21.75 -2.40 -17.92
N ARG A 346 22.93 -1.80 -17.90
CA ARG A 346 23.57 -1.26 -19.12
C ARG A 346 23.67 -2.32 -20.23
N ARG A 347 23.86 -3.59 -19.87
CA ARG A 347 23.96 -4.71 -20.82
C ARG A 347 22.63 -5.11 -21.45
N THR A 348 21.51 -4.74 -20.84
CA THR A 348 20.17 -5.06 -21.34
C THR A 348 19.59 -3.98 -22.25
N VAL A 349 20.23 -2.80 -22.30
CA VAL A 349 19.83 -1.68 -23.18
C VAL A 349 20.40 -1.89 -24.59
N PRO A 350 19.57 -2.05 -25.64
CA PRO A 350 20.03 -2.21 -27.01
C PRO A 350 20.36 -0.85 -27.63
N LEU A 351 21.48 -0.26 -27.20
CA LEU A 351 21.92 1.11 -27.58
C LEU A 351 21.90 1.35 -29.10
N ALA A 352 22.28 0.34 -29.89
CA ALA A 352 22.30 0.40 -31.34
C ALA A 352 20.89 0.51 -31.97
N SER A 353 19.87 -0.11 -31.37
CA SER A 353 18.50 -0.07 -31.91
C SER A 353 17.72 1.18 -31.45
N ILE A 354 18.10 1.78 -30.33
CA ILE A 354 17.50 3.03 -29.83
C ILE A 354 18.16 4.29 -30.40
N GLY A 355 19.23 4.17 -31.20
CA GLY A 355 19.82 5.30 -31.94
C GLY A 355 20.57 6.32 -31.07
N VAL A 356 20.95 5.97 -29.84
CA VAL A 356 21.64 6.87 -28.91
C VAL A 356 23.16 6.77 -29.10
N ARG A 357 23.85 7.91 -29.18
CA ARG A 357 25.30 8.01 -29.37
C ARG A 357 26.04 7.92 -28.03
N ASP A 358 27.30 7.50 -28.04
CA ASP A 358 28.13 7.41 -26.83
C ASP A 358 28.25 8.74 -26.05
N SER A 359 28.25 9.88 -26.74
CA SER A 359 28.27 11.22 -26.11
C SER A 359 27.00 11.58 -25.35
N GLN A 360 25.91 10.80 -25.52
CA GLN A 360 24.62 10.97 -24.87
C GLN A 360 24.42 9.98 -23.72
N LEU A 361 25.41 9.13 -23.46
CA LEU A 361 25.33 8.07 -22.47
C LEU A 361 26.27 8.37 -21.30
N PRO A 362 25.78 8.32 -20.05
CA PRO A 362 26.64 8.46 -18.91
C PRO A 362 27.63 7.30 -18.82
N ARG A 363 28.77 7.58 -18.16
CA ARG A 363 29.73 6.54 -17.78
C ARG A 363 29.06 5.56 -16.80
N PRO A 364 29.49 4.30 -16.76
CA PRO A 364 29.05 3.38 -15.71
C PRO A 364 29.27 3.99 -14.32
N LYS A 365 28.29 3.82 -13.43
CA LYS A 365 28.20 4.36 -12.06
C LYS A 365 28.16 5.90 -11.97
N ALA A 366 27.76 6.60 -13.04
CA ALA A 366 27.58 8.06 -12.97
C ALA A 366 26.44 8.49 -12.03
N ILE A 367 25.36 7.69 -11.96
CA ILE A 367 24.27 7.85 -11.01
C ILE A 367 24.43 6.75 -9.95
N GLY A 368 24.57 7.15 -8.68
CA GLY A 368 24.81 6.23 -7.57
C GLY A 368 23.52 5.65 -6.99
N THR A 369 22.45 6.43 -6.97
CA THR A 369 21.14 5.97 -6.47
C THR A 369 19.99 6.71 -7.13
N THR A 370 18.86 6.01 -7.25
CA THR A 370 17.60 6.53 -7.75
C THR A 370 16.51 6.43 -6.69
N VAL A 371 15.72 7.49 -6.52
CA VAL A 371 14.56 7.56 -5.63
C VAL A 371 13.37 8.03 -6.45
N TYR A 372 12.22 7.35 -6.30
CA TYR A 372 10.96 7.78 -6.90
C TYR A 372 10.09 8.39 -5.81
N ALA A 373 9.84 9.70 -5.86
CA ALA A 373 9.29 10.47 -4.74
C ALA A 373 7.77 10.35 -4.56
N GLN A 374 7.06 9.64 -5.44
CA GLN A 374 5.60 9.54 -5.40
C GLN A 374 5.08 9.03 -4.05
N SER A 375 4.18 9.82 -3.44
CA SER A 375 3.56 9.59 -2.13
C SER A 375 4.54 9.47 -0.96
N LEU A 376 5.82 9.79 -1.17
CA LEU A 376 6.81 9.76 -0.10
C LEU A 376 6.76 11.06 0.71
N THR A 377 6.89 10.92 2.03
CA THR A 377 7.06 12.05 2.95
C THR A 377 8.50 12.53 2.97
N ASP A 378 8.73 13.74 3.48
CA ASP A 378 10.07 14.33 3.65
C ASP A 378 11.02 13.37 4.39
N GLN A 379 10.55 12.74 5.47
CA GLN A 379 11.32 11.79 6.27
C GLN A 379 11.71 10.52 5.49
N GLN A 380 10.78 9.99 4.68
CA GLN A 380 11.05 8.81 3.87
C GLN A 380 12.10 9.09 2.80
N ILE A 381 12.09 10.28 2.21
CA ILE A 381 13.12 10.69 1.24
C ILE A 381 14.47 10.88 1.91
N VAL A 382 14.51 11.49 3.10
CA VAL A 382 15.75 11.62 3.89
C VAL A 382 16.36 10.24 4.21
N ARG A 383 15.53 9.30 4.67
CA ARG A 383 15.95 7.92 4.92
C ARG A 383 16.46 7.24 3.64
N ALA A 384 15.78 7.44 2.51
CA ALA A 384 16.19 6.87 1.23
C ALA A 384 17.55 7.41 0.76
N VAL A 385 17.79 8.73 0.91
CA VAL A 385 19.08 9.36 0.59
C VAL A 385 20.18 8.91 1.55
N ALA A 386 19.88 8.74 2.84
CA ALA A 386 20.85 8.25 3.81
C ALA A 386 21.26 6.79 3.56
N ALA A 387 20.28 5.93 3.25
CA ALA A 387 20.52 4.55 2.87
C ALA A 387 21.39 4.46 1.60
N ALA A 388 21.12 5.29 0.59
CA ALA A 388 21.95 5.44 -0.61
C ALA A 388 23.43 5.69 -0.30
N LEU A 389 23.68 6.52 0.71
CA LEU A 389 25.01 6.93 1.13
C LEU A 389 25.64 5.97 2.15
N ARG A 390 24.96 4.85 2.46
CA ARG A 390 25.35 3.88 3.50
C ARG A 390 25.62 4.59 4.83
N LEU A 391 24.66 5.40 5.26
CA LEU A 391 24.66 6.09 6.54
C LEU A 391 23.74 5.36 7.53
N PRO A 392 24.02 5.45 8.85
CA PRO A 392 23.11 4.92 9.88
C PRO A 392 21.73 5.59 9.80
N GLN A 393 20.73 5.00 10.47
CA GLN A 393 19.35 5.52 10.41
C GLN A 393 19.30 6.99 10.88
N VAL A 394 18.76 7.83 10.00
CA VAL A 394 18.53 9.25 10.23
C VAL A 394 17.05 9.55 10.18
N GLU A 395 16.63 10.48 11.04
CA GLU A 395 15.22 10.89 11.16
C GLU A 395 14.99 12.29 10.59
N ALA A 396 16.06 13.08 10.45
CA ALA A 396 16.02 14.44 9.91
C ALA A 396 17.18 14.74 8.93
N VAL A 397 16.97 15.75 8.10
CA VAL A 397 17.97 16.30 7.15
C VAL A 397 19.22 16.78 7.88
N ALA A 398 19.04 17.36 9.07
CA ALA A 398 20.16 17.83 9.89
C ALA A 398 21.10 16.67 10.27
N ASP A 399 20.55 15.50 10.60
CA ASP A 399 21.35 14.32 10.92
C ASP A 399 22.16 13.87 9.70
N LEU A 400 21.51 13.83 8.53
CA LEU A 400 22.15 13.49 7.26
C LEU A 400 23.32 14.44 6.94
N LEU A 401 23.10 15.75 7.10
CA LEU A 401 24.14 16.78 6.88
C LEU A 401 25.29 16.65 7.87
N ASN A 402 25.02 16.37 9.15
CA ASN A 402 26.05 16.17 10.17
C ASN A 402 26.94 14.95 9.85
N HIS A 403 26.33 13.84 9.43
CA HIS A 403 27.08 12.65 9.01
C HIS A 403 27.91 12.89 7.75
N LEU A 404 27.41 13.67 6.80
CA LEU A 404 28.16 14.04 5.60
C LEU A 404 29.32 14.98 5.92
N GLY A 405 29.12 15.96 6.81
CA GLY A 405 30.14 16.91 7.23
C GLY A 405 31.33 16.28 7.97
N THR A 406 31.14 15.11 8.59
CA THR A 406 32.21 14.36 9.27
C THR A 406 32.95 13.39 8.36
N ARG A 407 32.47 13.13 7.14
CA ARG A 407 33.14 12.22 6.20
C ARG A 407 34.25 12.92 5.40
N PRO A 408 35.36 12.20 5.13
CA PRO A 408 36.37 12.70 4.20
C PRO A 408 35.73 12.96 2.83
N ARG A 409 36.19 14.00 2.15
CA ARG A 409 35.68 14.37 0.83
C ARG A 409 35.93 13.23 -0.17
N PRO A 410 34.91 12.79 -0.91
CA PRO A 410 35.10 11.76 -1.94
C PRO A 410 35.81 12.35 -3.16
N ASP A 411 36.51 11.51 -3.94
CA ASP A 411 37.15 11.92 -5.20
C ASP A 411 36.15 12.52 -6.20
N ARG A 412 34.89 12.08 -6.11
CA ARG A 412 33.74 12.61 -6.85
C ARG A 412 32.49 12.59 -5.96
N PRO A 413 31.62 13.61 -6.03
CA PRO A 413 30.38 13.62 -5.27
C PRO A 413 29.45 12.50 -5.76
N HIS A 414 28.68 11.93 -4.83
CA HIS A 414 27.67 10.94 -5.14
C HIS A 414 26.48 11.62 -5.83
N VAL A 415 26.01 11.07 -6.94
CA VAL A 415 24.83 11.61 -7.63
C VAL A 415 23.59 10.81 -7.22
N VAL A 416 22.58 11.51 -6.71
CA VAL A 416 21.26 10.94 -6.39
C VAL A 416 20.23 11.51 -7.36
N LEU A 417 19.56 10.61 -8.08
CA LEU A 417 18.42 10.91 -8.93
C LEU A 417 17.13 10.83 -8.10
N VAL A 418 16.31 11.87 -8.12
CA VAL A 418 14.97 11.87 -7.51
C VAL A 418 13.94 12.26 -8.57
N ASP A 419 13.10 11.33 -9.02
CA ASP A 419 12.01 11.63 -9.98
C ASP A 419 10.63 11.66 -9.28
N GLY A 420 9.71 12.44 -9.85
CA GLY A 420 8.33 12.55 -9.36
C GLY A 420 8.18 13.42 -8.11
N LEU A 421 9.00 14.46 -7.95
CA LEU A 421 8.92 15.37 -6.78
C LEU A 421 7.54 16.02 -6.64
N ASP A 422 6.85 16.26 -7.74
CA ASP A 422 5.48 16.78 -7.78
C ASP A 422 4.42 15.82 -7.26
N GLU A 423 4.74 14.53 -7.25
CA GLU A 423 3.86 13.46 -6.79
C GLU A 423 4.13 13.08 -5.32
N ALA A 424 5.05 13.77 -4.62
CA ALA A 424 5.36 13.51 -3.21
C ALA A 424 4.20 13.85 -2.27
N ALA A 425 4.21 13.30 -1.05
CA ALA A 425 3.18 13.62 -0.05
C ALA A 425 3.23 15.09 0.39
N THR A 426 4.44 15.68 0.39
CA THR A 426 4.73 17.04 0.88
C THR A 426 5.67 17.79 -0.07
N PRO A 427 5.31 18.02 -1.34
CA PRO A 427 6.23 18.45 -2.40
C PRO A 427 6.90 19.81 -2.15
N THR A 428 6.15 20.78 -1.60
CA THR A 428 6.68 22.11 -1.25
C THR A 428 7.64 22.04 -0.06
N SER A 429 7.29 21.28 0.97
CA SER A 429 8.12 21.09 2.16
C SER A 429 9.41 20.36 1.79
N LEU A 430 9.31 19.30 1.00
CA LEU A 430 10.44 18.54 0.46
C LEU A 430 11.45 19.46 -0.25
N CYS A 431 10.99 20.33 -1.14
CA CYS A 431 11.87 21.25 -1.86
C CYS A 431 12.57 22.24 -0.91
N GLY A 432 11.84 22.83 0.04
CA GLY A 432 12.36 23.88 0.92
C GLY A 432 13.15 23.39 2.13
N GLN A 433 12.74 22.29 2.77
CA GLN A 433 13.26 21.80 4.05
C GLN A 433 14.27 20.65 3.89
N VAL A 434 14.24 19.92 2.77
CA VAL A 434 15.12 18.77 2.52
C VAL A 434 16.10 19.05 1.39
N LEU A 435 15.59 19.28 0.17
CA LEU A 435 16.44 19.33 -1.02
C LEU A 435 17.32 20.58 -1.04
N ARG A 436 16.79 21.76 -0.71
CA ARG A 436 17.58 23.00 -0.68
C ARG A 436 18.72 22.94 0.35
N PRO A 437 18.51 22.54 1.62
CA PRO A 437 19.63 22.36 2.56
C PRO A 437 20.67 21.34 2.09
N LEU A 438 20.25 20.23 1.45
CA LEU A 438 21.18 19.27 0.87
C LEU A 438 22.02 19.89 -0.25
N MET A 439 21.41 20.70 -1.12
CA MET A 439 22.10 21.37 -2.22
C MET A 439 23.10 22.42 -1.73
N GLU A 440 22.78 23.15 -0.68
CA GLU A 440 23.65 24.21 -0.13
C GLU A 440 24.77 23.66 0.75
N LEU A 441 24.49 22.61 1.53
CA LEU A 441 25.37 22.17 2.62
C LEU A 441 26.07 20.83 2.33
N ALA A 442 25.56 20.00 1.42
CA ALA A 442 26.15 18.72 1.05
C ALA A 442 26.79 18.69 -0.35
N ALA A 443 26.83 19.81 -1.07
CA ALA A 443 27.42 19.94 -2.41
C ALA A 443 28.78 19.23 -2.63
N PRO A 444 29.77 19.27 -1.70
CA PRO A 444 31.05 18.58 -1.92
C PRO A 444 30.97 17.05 -1.83
N HIS A 445 29.90 16.49 -1.26
CA HIS A 445 29.71 15.05 -1.09
C HIS A 445 28.57 14.49 -1.95
N LEU A 446 27.62 15.34 -2.35
CA LEU A 446 26.34 14.97 -2.97
C LEU A 446 25.94 15.93 -4.10
N ARG A 447 25.43 15.38 -5.20
CA ARG A 447 24.75 16.12 -6.28
C ARG A 447 23.38 15.53 -6.56
N LEU A 448 22.41 16.38 -6.90
CA LEU A 448 21.02 15.97 -7.09
C LEU A 448 20.58 16.14 -8.55
N LEU A 449 20.11 15.06 -9.16
CA LEU A 449 19.39 15.10 -10.44
C LEU A 449 17.90 14.99 -10.13
N LEU A 450 17.11 16.02 -10.42
CA LEU A 450 15.74 16.14 -9.94
C LEU A 450 14.74 16.16 -11.09
N GLY A 451 13.74 15.28 -11.05
CA GLY A 451 12.63 15.24 -12.00
C GLY A 451 11.36 15.79 -11.37
N THR A 452 10.83 16.91 -11.89
CA THR A 452 9.64 17.58 -11.32
C THR A 452 8.79 18.29 -12.38
N ARG A 453 7.81 19.11 -11.95
CA ARG A 453 7.01 20.00 -12.79
C ARG A 453 7.53 21.43 -12.73
N PRO A 454 7.28 22.25 -13.77
CA PRO A 454 7.75 23.63 -13.82
C PRO A 454 7.42 24.48 -12.58
N HIS A 455 6.25 24.27 -11.96
CA HIS A 455 5.81 25.07 -10.81
C HIS A 455 6.64 24.86 -9.53
N LEU A 456 7.34 23.73 -9.38
CA LEU A 456 8.21 23.46 -8.22
C LEU A 456 9.64 23.95 -8.43
N PHE A 457 10.02 24.35 -9.65
CA PHE A 457 11.37 24.82 -9.94
C PHE A 457 11.74 26.06 -9.09
N THR A 458 10.83 27.03 -8.97
CA THR A 458 11.03 28.24 -8.16
C THR A 458 11.29 27.92 -6.69
N ALA A 459 10.65 26.87 -6.16
CA ALA A 459 10.82 26.45 -4.77
C ALA A 459 12.22 25.87 -4.47
N LEU A 460 12.98 25.46 -5.50
CA LEU A 460 14.33 24.93 -5.35
C LEU A 460 15.41 26.03 -5.35
N GLY A 461 15.11 27.24 -5.82
CA GLY A 461 16.03 28.39 -5.76
C GLY A 461 17.29 28.26 -6.63
N LEU A 462 17.22 27.48 -7.72
CA LEU A 462 18.34 27.21 -8.62
C LEU A 462 18.51 28.26 -9.73
N HIS A 463 19.71 28.32 -10.30
CA HIS A 463 19.99 29.14 -11.47
C HIS A 463 19.26 28.58 -12.71
N PRO A 464 18.75 29.43 -13.64
CA PRO A 464 18.10 28.96 -14.86
C PRO A 464 18.97 28.04 -15.74
N ASP A 465 20.30 28.13 -15.65
CA ASP A 465 21.21 27.25 -16.41
C ASP A 465 21.27 25.81 -15.84
N ASP A 466 20.72 25.58 -14.65
CA ASP A 466 20.55 24.27 -14.01
C ASP A 466 19.16 23.68 -14.26
N HIS A 467 18.50 24.12 -15.33
CA HIS A 467 17.15 23.71 -15.71
C HIS A 467 17.12 23.16 -17.15
N ILE A 468 16.55 21.97 -17.30
CA ILE A 468 16.19 21.37 -18.58
C ILE A 468 14.68 21.27 -18.67
N ASP A 469 14.08 22.13 -19.47
CA ASP A 469 12.66 22.06 -19.80
C ASP A 469 12.43 21.21 -21.06
N LEU A 470 11.92 20.00 -20.88
CA LEU A 470 11.65 19.08 -21.99
C LEU A 470 10.57 19.62 -22.95
N ASP A 471 9.74 20.58 -22.55
CA ASP A 471 8.74 21.14 -23.45
C ASP A 471 9.29 22.27 -24.34
N SER A 472 10.51 22.75 -24.06
CA SER A 472 11.18 23.77 -24.86
C SER A 472 11.55 23.26 -26.27
N PRO A 473 11.49 24.13 -27.30
CA PRO A 473 11.88 23.77 -28.67
C PRO A 473 13.28 23.15 -28.79
N ARG A 474 14.21 23.49 -27.89
CA ARG A 474 15.56 22.91 -27.84
C ARG A 474 15.55 21.41 -27.56
N TYR A 475 14.62 20.94 -26.74
CA TYR A 475 14.57 19.56 -26.25
C TYR A 475 13.41 18.75 -26.85
N ALA A 476 12.50 19.39 -27.58
CA ALA A 476 11.29 18.83 -28.22
C ALA A 476 11.51 17.49 -28.96
N ASP A 477 12.58 17.41 -29.77
CA ASP A 477 12.97 16.22 -30.53
C ASP A 477 11.82 15.59 -31.35
N PRO A 478 11.28 16.31 -32.36
CA PRO A 478 10.12 15.86 -33.13
C PRO A 478 10.39 14.59 -33.95
N GLU A 479 11.63 14.37 -34.40
CA GLU A 479 12.02 13.14 -35.09
C GLU A 479 11.87 11.91 -34.18
N ALA A 480 12.24 12.04 -32.90
CA ALA A 480 12.04 10.97 -31.94
C ALA A 480 10.57 10.62 -31.73
N VAL A 481 9.68 11.62 -31.65
CA VAL A 481 8.23 11.40 -31.55
C VAL A 481 7.71 10.66 -32.79
N LEU A 482 8.21 11.02 -33.98
CA LEU A 482 7.87 10.33 -35.23
C LEU A 482 8.31 8.86 -35.23
N VAL A 483 9.59 8.59 -34.91
CA VAL A 483 10.13 7.22 -34.83
C VAL A 483 9.34 6.39 -33.82
N TYR A 484 9.03 6.99 -32.66
CA TYR A 484 8.23 6.35 -31.63
C TYR A 484 6.81 6.04 -32.11
N THR A 485 6.19 6.95 -32.88
CA THR A 485 4.87 6.75 -33.48
C THR A 485 4.88 5.60 -34.50
N VAL A 486 5.89 5.53 -35.37
CA VAL A 486 6.03 4.45 -36.36
C VAL A 486 6.14 3.09 -35.67
N ARG A 487 6.96 2.98 -34.63
CA ARG A 487 7.09 1.75 -33.84
C ARG A 487 5.76 1.33 -33.21
N ASN A 488 5.02 2.28 -32.63
CA ASN A 488 3.69 1.98 -32.09
C ASN A 488 2.69 1.56 -33.17
N LEU A 489 2.70 2.16 -34.36
CA LEU A 489 1.81 1.71 -35.43
C LEU A 489 2.11 0.26 -35.85
N LEU A 490 3.37 -0.14 -35.91
CA LEU A 490 3.77 -1.48 -36.33
C LEU A 490 3.53 -2.53 -35.24
N ASP A 491 3.98 -2.22 -34.04
CA ASP A 491 4.20 -3.24 -33.03
C ASP A 491 3.18 -3.14 -31.88
N ALA A 492 2.29 -2.12 -31.84
CA ALA A 492 1.31 -1.98 -30.75
C ALA A 492 0.20 -3.04 -30.79
N HIS A 493 -0.08 -3.64 -31.95
CA HIS A 493 -1.06 -4.70 -32.11
C HIS A 493 -0.50 -5.82 -32.99
N ARG A 494 -0.75 -7.09 -32.63
CA ARG A 494 -0.20 -8.26 -33.35
C ARG A 494 -0.60 -8.26 -34.83
N ASP A 495 -1.87 -7.95 -35.07
CA ASP A 495 -2.48 -7.92 -36.41
C ASP A 495 -2.58 -6.47 -36.93
N SER A 496 -1.57 -5.64 -36.65
CA SER A 496 -1.62 -4.24 -37.08
C SER A 496 -1.65 -4.14 -38.60
N PRO A 497 -2.61 -3.41 -39.20
CA PRO A 497 -2.68 -3.24 -40.66
C PRO A 497 -1.48 -2.43 -41.19
N TYR A 498 -0.73 -1.76 -40.31
CA TYR A 498 0.42 -0.97 -40.67
C TYR A 498 1.68 -1.81 -40.94
N VAL A 499 1.70 -3.11 -40.63
CA VAL A 499 2.83 -4.00 -40.93
C VAL A 499 2.97 -4.20 -42.45
N ASP A 500 1.85 -4.47 -43.12
CA ASP A 500 1.81 -4.80 -44.55
C ASP A 500 1.40 -3.63 -45.45
N CYS A 501 1.10 -2.45 -44.88
CA CYS A 501 0.67 -1.30 -45.67
C CYS A 501 1.82 -0.62 -46.44
N PRO A 502 1.50 0.09 -47.54
CA PRO A 502 2.47 0.92 -48.26
C PRO A 502 3.22 1.91 -47.35
N HIS A 503 4.52 2.07 -47.61
CA HIS A 503 5.43 2.85 -46.79
C HIS A 503 5.06 4.34 -46.70
N ASP A 504 4.55 4.90 -47.80
CA ASP A 504 4.06 6.28 -47.89
C ASP A 504 2.82 6.52 -47.01
N ILE A 505 1.88 5.57 -46.99
CA ILE A 505 0.70 5.64 -46.11
C ILE A 505 1.14 5.55 -44.64
N ARG A 506 2.00 4.59 -44.30
CA ARG A 506 2.54 4.41 -42.94
C ARG A 506 3.22 5.68 -42.42
N LEU A 507 4.16 6.23 -43.19
CA LEU A 507 4.88 7.44 -42.81
C LEU A 507 3.96 8.66 -42.80
N GLY A 508 3.03 8.77 -43.75
CA GLY A 508 2.06 9.86 -43.78
C GLY A 508 1.18 9.90 -42.53
N VAL A 509 0.67 8.74 -42.09
CA VAL A 509 -0.12 8.61 -40.87
C VAL A 509 0.74 8.90 -39.63
N ALA A 510 1.94 8.31 -39.55
CA ALA A 510 2.85 8.55 -38.44
C ALA A 510 3.24 10.03 -38.30
N HIS A 511 3.48 10.72 -39.43
CA HIS A 511 3.80 12.14 -39.44
C HIS A 511 2.62 13.00 -38.98
N ALA A 512 1.40 12.69 -39.42
CA ALA A 512 0.21 13.40 -38.98
C ALA A 512 -0.02 13.22 -37.46
N VAL A 513 0.13 11.99 -36.95
CA VAL A 513 0.00 11.69 -35.52
C VAL A 513 1.10 12.36 -34.70
N ALA A 514 2.35 12.29 -35.13
CA ALA A 514 3.48 12.94 -34.44
C ALA A 514 3.32 14.47 -34.43
N THR A 515 2.85 15.06 -35.53
CA THR A 515 2.56 16.50 -35.62
C THR A 515 1.44 16.90 -34.65
N ALA A 516 0.35 16.12 -34.58
CA ALA A 516 -0.75 16.38 -33.67
C ALA A 516 -0.34 16.22 -32.20
N ALA A 517 0.47 15.19 -31.88
CA ALA A 517 0.97 14.91 -30.55
C ALA A 517 1.98 15.97 -30.03
N GLY A 518 2.63 16.71 -30.93
CA GLY A 518 3.66 17.68 -30.59
C GLY A 518 4.78 17.04 -29.77
N ASN A 519 5.01 17.57 -28.57
CA ASN A 519 6.08 17.09 -27.66
C ASN A 519 5.61 15.95 -26.73
N CYS A 520 4.37 15.45 -26.86
CA CYS A 520 3.78 14.47 -25.95
C CYS A 520 3.88 13.04 -26.52
N PHE A 521 4.88 12.29 -26.07
CA PHE A 521 5.05 10.87 -26.42
C PHE A 521 3.83 10.02 -26.05
N LEU A 522 3.11 10.40 -24.99
CA LEU A 522 1.91 9.69 -24.56
C LEU A 522 0.76 9.82 -25.57
N VAL A 523 0.53 11.01 -26.14
CA VAL A 523 -0.49 11.23 -27.19
C VAL A 523 -0.16 10.40 -28.42
N ALA A 524 1.10 10.43 -28.84
CA ALA A 524 1.59 9.63 -29.96
C ALA A 524 1.35 8.13 -29.73
N ARG A 525 1.69 7.62 -28.53
CA ARG A 525 1.50 6.21 -28.15
C ARG A 525 0.05 5.77 -28.24
N ILE A 526 -0.85 6.53 -27.60
CA ILE A 526 -2.26 6.14 -27.49
C ILE A 526 -2.89 6.18 -28.87
N THR A 527 -2.71 7.29 -29.60
CA THR A 527 -3.29 7.47 -30.93
C THR A 527 -2.79 6.41 -31.92
N ALA A 528 -1.48 6.14 -31.94
CA ALA A 528 -0.91 5.09 -32.79
C ALA A 528 -1.40 3.70 -32.37
N GLY A 529 -1.49 3.41 -31.07
CA GLY A 529 -2.03 2.15 -30.57
C GLY A 529 -3.49 1.93 -30.95
N THR A 530 -4.33 2.97 -30.85
CA THR A 530 -5.73 2.93 -31.30
C THR A 530 -5.83 2.65 -32.79
N LEU A 531 -5.00 3.32 -33.59
CA LEU A 531 -4.96 3.12 -35.05
C LEU A 531 -4.47 1.72 -35.40
N ALA A 532 -3.43 1.20 -34.75
CA ALA A 532 -2.91 -0.15 -34.96
C ALA A 532 -3.93 -1.24 -34.61
N ALA A 533 -4.84 -0.98 -33.67
CA ALA A 533 -5.94 -1.88 -33.32
C ALA A 533 -7.18 -1.72 -34.23
N THR A 534 -7.22 -0.71 -35.12
CA THR A 534 -8.32 -0.51 -36.05
C THR A 534 -7.95 -1.11 -37.42
N PRO A 535 -8.82 -1.92 -38.05
CA PRO A 535 -8.51 -2.53 -39.34
C PRO A 535 -8.42 -1.51 -40.50
N ASP A 536 -9.15 -0.39 -40.42
CA ASP A 536 -9.20 0.61 -41.49
C ASP A 536 -7.98 1.54 -41.50
N LEU A 537 -7.33 1.66 -42.65
CA LEU A 537 -6.24 2.60 -42.90
C LEU A 537 -6.82 3.99 -43.27
N PRO A 538 -6.55 5.04 -42.48
CA PRO A 538 -6.99 6.39 -42.82
C PRO A 538 -6.16 6.96 -43.98
N ASP A 539 -6.75 7.87 -44.75
CA ASP A 539 -6.01 8.63 -45.77
C ASP A 539 -5.18 9.74 -45.10
N PRO A 540 -3.83 9.65 -45.11
CA PRO A 540 -3.00 10.67 -44.51
C PRO A 540 -3.08 12.01 -45.24
N CYS A 541 -3.64 12.10 -46.45
CA CYS A 541 -3.82 13.36 -47.17
C CYS A 541 -5.13 14.07 -46.82
N ASP A 542 -6.08 13.41 -46.14
CA ASP A 542 -7.37 14.01 -45.78
C ASP A 542 -7.22 15.11 -44.69
N PRO A 543 -7.53 16.38 -44.99
CA PRO A 543 -7.48 17.47 -44.00
C PRO A 543 -8.52 17.35 -42.88
N ALA A 544 -9.63 16.66 -43.09
CA ALA A 544 -10.64 16.43 -42.05
C ALA A 544 -10.13 15.42 -41.02
N TRP A 545 -9.61 14.28 -41.48
CA TRP A 545 -8.96 13.30 -40.60
C TRP A 545 -7.77 13.90 -39.84
N ARG A 546 -6.87 14.66 -40.49
CA ARG A 546 -5.74 15.31 -39.80
C ARG A 546 -6.18 16.26 -38.68
N ARG A 547 -7.17 17.11 -38.94
CA ARG A 547 -7.75 18.01 -37.92
C ARG A 547 -8.48 17.25 -36.82
N SER A 548 -8.91 16.03 -37.11
CA SER A 548 -9.50 15.19 -36.09
C SER A 548 -8.46 14.76 -35.07
N LEU A 549 -7.18 14.52 -35.40
CA LEU A 549 -6.22 13.90 -34.47
C LEU A 549 -6.08 14.65 -33.12
N PRO A 550 -6.00 13.92 -31.98
CA PRO A 550 -5.91 14.53 -30.66
C PRO A 550 -4.54 15.17 -30.43
N SER A 551 -4.52 16.33 -29.78
CA SER A 551 -3.28 17.02 -29.36
C SER A 551 -3.02 16.96 -27.86
N ALA A 552 -4.02 16.56 -27.06
CA ALA A 552 -3.89 16.34 -25.63
C ALA A 552 -4.07 14.85 -25.27
N ALA A 553 -3.36 14.38 -24.25
CA ALA A 553 -3.41 12.98 -23.81
C ALA A 553 -4.83 12.57 -23.38
N ALA A 554 -5.54 13.49 -22.72
CA ALA A 554 -6.95 13.38 -22.37
C ALA A 554 -7.84 13.07 -23.59
N ASP A 555 -7.71 13.84 -24.67
CA ASP A 555 -8.52 13.67 -25.88
C ASP A 555 -8.17 12.37 -26.61
N ALA A 556 -6.89 11.99 -26.61
CA ALA A 556 -6.44 10.71 -27.16
C ALA A 556 -7.03 9.52 -26.40
N MET A 557 -7.01 9.56 -25.07
CA MET A 557 -7.60 8.54 -24.20
C MET A 557 -9.12 8.45 -24.35
N HIS A 558 -9.80 9.60 -24.36
CA HIS A 558 -11.26 9.66 -24.56
C HIS A 558 -11.67 8.97 -25.87
N ARG A 559 -10.96 9.26 -26.96
CA ARG A 559 -11.23 8.67 -28.27
C ARG A 559 -10.89 7.18 -28.33
N ASP A 560 -9.78 6.78 -27.72
CA ASP A 560 -9.40 5.36 -27.63
C ASP A 560 -10.48 4.56 -26.90
N LEU A 561 -10.97 5.08 -25.77
CA LEU A 561 -12.07 4.48 -25.01
C LEU A 561 -13.37 4.41 -25.82
N HIS A 562 -13.82 5.52 -26.43
CA HIS A 562 -15.04 5.51 -27.24
C HIS A 562 -14.93 4.64 -28.49
N LYS A 563 -13.75 4.55 -29.10
CA LYS A 563 -13.55 3.74 -30.30
C LYS A 563 -13.50 2.24 -29.98
N ARG A 564 -12.92 1.85 -28.84
CA ARG A 564 -12.84 0.45 -28.40
C ARG A 564 -14.15 -0.05 -27.81
N PHE A 565 -14.83 0.79 -27.02
CA PHE A 565 -15.96 0.36 -26.18
C PHE A 565 -17.30 0.96 -26.60
N GLY A 566 -17.34 1.88 -27.56
CA GLY A 566 -18.57 2.46 -28.09
C GLY A 566 -19.46 3.05 -27.00
N ASP A 567 -20.68 2.53 -26.91
CA ASP A 567 -21.69 2.93 -25.92
C ASP A 567 -21.30 2.57 -24.47
N ASP A 568 -20.40 1.61 -24.29
CA ASP A 568 -19.95 1.13 -22.98
C ASP A 568 -18.83 1.98 -22.38
N ALA A 569 -18.27 2.92 -23.15
CA ALA A 569 -17.20 3.80 -22.69
C ALA A 569 -17.61 4.65 -21.47
N ALA A 570 -18.88 5.06 -21.39
CA ALA A 570 -19.40 5.81 -20.24
C ALA A 570 -19.39 4.99 -18.95
N ARG A 571 -19.71 3.69 -19.04
CA ARG A 571 -19.64 2.73 -17.93
C ARG A 571 -18.20 2.56 -17.46
N ILE A 572 -17.27 2.33 -18.39
CA ILE A 572 -15.84 2.16 -18.09
C ILE A 572 -15.25 3.42 -17.43
N LEU A 573 -15.57 4.61 -17.94
CA LEU A 573 -15.10 5.87 -17.35
C LEU A 573 -15.60 6.07 -15.91
N ALA A 574 -16.85 5.68 -15.63
CA ALA A 574 -17.40 5.74 -14.28
C ALA A 574 -16.65 4.82 -13.31
N LEU A 575 -16.34 3.59 -13.74
CA LEU A 575 -15.58 2.63 -12.93
C LEU A 575 -14.11 3.03 -12.73
N LEU A 576 -13.49 3.71 -13.70
CA LEU A 576 -12.12 4.21 -13.58
C LEU A 576 -11.99 5.47 -12.71
N ARG A 577 -13.06 6.25 -12.57
CA ARG A 577 -13.02 7.56 -11.88
C ARG A 577 -12.55 7.49 -10.41
N PRO A 578 -12.98 6.53 -9.57
CA PRO A 578 -12.43 6.38 -8.22
C PRO A 578 -10.90 6.24 -8.22
N LEU A 579 -10.32 5.50 -9.17
CA LEU A 579 -8.87 5.30 -9.23
C LEU A 579 -8.09 6.59 -9.47
N ALA A 580 -8.73 7.62 -10.04
CA ALA A 580 -8.12 8.93 -10.22
C ALA A 580 -7.96 9.71 -8.92
N TYR A 581 -8.68 9.35 -7.86
CA TYR A 581 -8.59 10.00 -6.55
C TYR A 581 -7.99 9.07 -5.49
N ALA A 582 -7.50 7.90 -5.89
CA ALA A 582 -6.91 6.95 -4.97
C ALA A 582 -5.59 7.47 -4.40
N GLU A 583 -5.49 7.51 -3.08
CA GLU A 583 -4.25 7.75 -2.34
C GLU A 583 -3.37 6.47 -2.25
N GLY A 584 -2.12 6.60 -1.81
CA GLY A 584 -1.23 5.45 -1.61
C GLY A 584 -0.76 4.80 -2.91
N GLN A 585 -0.75 3.45 -2.96
CA GLN A 585 -0.35 2.68 -4.15
C GLN A 585 -1.52 2.32 -5.07
N GLY A 586 -2.75 2.64 -4.66
CA GLY A 586 -3.97 2.42 -5.42
C GLY A 586 -5.18 2.17 -4.54
N LEU A 587 -6.34 1.98 -5.16
CA LEU A 587 -7.60 1.68 -4.50
C LEU A 587 -7.78 0.15 -4.33
N PRO A 588 -8.14 -0.35 -3.13
CA PRO A 588 -8.46 -1.76 -2.94
C PRO A 588 -9.69 -2.17 -3.75
N TRP A 589 -9.70 -3.41 -4.24
CA TRP A 589 -10.85 -3.92 -5.00
C TRP A 589 -12.10 -4.09 -4.15
N GLU A 590 -11.95 -4.59 -2.91
CA GLU A 590 -12.94 -5.10 -1.94
C GLU A 590 -14.24 -4.25 -1.77
N ASP A 591 -14.80 -4.07 -0.58
CA ASP A 591 -16.05 -3.31 -0.39
C ASP A 591 -15.86 -1.78 -0.53
N ILE A 592 -14.91 -1.36 -1.36
CA ILE A 592 -14.47 0.03 -1.53
C ILE A 592 -14.65 0.48 -2.98
N TRP A 593 -14.11 -0.22 -3.98
CA TRP A 593 -14.07 0.31 -5.35
C TRP A 593 -15.45 0.39 -6.01
N ALA A 594 -16.23 -0.70 -6.04
CA ALA A 594 -17.55 -0.70 -6.66
C ALA A 594 -18.54 0.27 -5.98
N PRO A 595 -18.60 0.35 -4.63
CA PRO A 595 -19.40 1.36 -3.94
C PRO A 595 -18.98 2.80 -4.26
N LEU A 596 -17.68 3.09 -4.33
CA LEU A 596 -17.19 4.42 -4.73
C LEU A 596 -17.60 4.79 -6.16
N ALA A 597 -17.43 3.85 -7.10
CA ALA A 597 -17.87 4.06 -8.47
C ALA A 597 -19.38 4.32 -8.53
N SER A 598 -20.15 3.59 -7.72
CA SER A 598 -21.61 3.68 -7.71
C SER A 598 -22.10 5.04 -7.24
N GLU A 599 -21.57 5.52 -6.12
CA GLU A 599 -21.93 6.81 -5.52
C GLU A 599 -21.48 7.99 -6.38
N LEU A 600 -20.27 7.93 -6.96
CA LEU A 600 -19.75 8.99 -7.83
C LEU A 600 -20.52 9.08 -9.16
N ALA A 601 -21.01 7.97 -9.68
CA ALA A 601 -21.78 7.92 -10.92
C ALA A 601 -23.30 8.04 -10.71
N ALA A 602 -23.78 8.00 -9.46
CA ALA A 602 -25.19 7.88 -9.11
C ALA A 602 -25.89 6.71 -9.85
N ARG A 603 -25.17 5.61 -10.03
CA ARG A 603 -25.63 4.40 -10.74
C ARG A 603 -25.05 3.17 -10.03
N PRO A 604 -25.82 2.10 -9.76
CA PRO A 604 -25.27 0.91 -9.11
C PRO A 604 -24.26 0.20 -10.02
N TYR A 605 -23.10 -0.10 -9.46
CA TYR A 605 -22.07 -0.97 -10.03
C TYR A 605 -21.75 -2.10 -9.06
N THR A 606 -21.44 -3.28 -9.59
CA THR A 606 -21.14 -4.48 -8.79
C THR A 606 -19.71 -4.94 -8.99
N ASN A 607 -19.30 -5.97 -8.24
CA ASN A 607 -18.03 -6.65 -8.46
C ASN A 607 -17.93 -7.26 -9.87
N ASP A 608 -19.06 -7.66 -10.48
CA ASP A 608 -19.08 -8.18 -11.85
C ASP A 608 -18.72 -7.09 -12.86
N ASP A 609 -19.16 -5.84 -12.65
CA ASP A 609 -18.76 -4.71 -13.49
C ASP A 609 -17.25 -4.44 -13.40
N LEU A 610 -16.65 -4.61 -12.21
CA LEU A 610 -15.19 -4.50 -12.05
C LEU A 610 -14.46 -5.65 -12.74
N HIS A 611 -15.01 -6.87 -12.69
CA HIS A 611 -14.45 -8.02 -13.43
C HIS A 611 -14.47 -7.79 -14.95
N ASP A 612 -15.59 -7.30 -15.48
CA ASP A 612 -15.70 -6.90 -16.90
C ASP A 612 -14.69 -5.79 -17.24
N LEU A 613 -14.58 -4.76 -16.40
CA LEU A 613 -13.57 -3.71 -16.56
C LEU A 613 -12.15 -4.30 -16.62
N ARG A 614 -11.82 -5.27 -15.76
CA ARG A 614 -10.49 -5.87 -15.72
C ARG A 614 -10.20 -6.69 -16.97
N ARG A 615 -11.19 -7.40 -17.50
CA ARG A 615 -11.09 -8.17 -18.75
C ARG A 615 -10.96 -7.24 -19.96
N ASP A 616 -11.81 -6.23 -20.05
CA ASP A 616 -12.02 -5.46 -21.28
C ASP A 616 -11.11 -4.21 -21.32
N ALA A 617 -10.83 -3.61 -20.17
CA ALA A 617 -10.08 -2.36 -20.00
C ALA A 617 -8.84 -2.51 -19.08
N GLY A 618 -8.33 -3.73 -18.92
CA GLY A 618 -7.16 -4.03 -18.07
C GLY A 618 -5.90 -3.23 -18.42
N ALA A 619 -5.76 -2.75 -19.65
CA ALA A 619 -4.64 -1.91 -20.10
C ALA A 619 -4.56 -0.54 -19.40
N TYR A 620 -5.65 -0.04 -18.82
CA TYR A 620 -5.67 1.26 -18.11
C TYR A 620 -5.44 1.12 -16.61
N VAL A 621 -5.52 -0.10 -16.06
CA VAL A 621 -5.45 -0.37 -14.63
C VAL A 621 -4.23 -1.23 -14.32
N VAL A 622 -3.44 -0.83 -13.34
CA VAL A 622 -2.31 -1.60 -12.82
C VAL A 622 -2.67 -2.15 -11.46
N GLU A 623 -2.35 -3.41 -11.23
CA GLU A 623 -2.41 -4.00 -9.89
C GLU A 623 -1.06 -3.78 -9.20
N ALA A 624 -1.11 -3.37 -7.95
CA ALA A 624 0.02 -3.22 -7.04
C ALA A 624 -0.32 -3.89 -5.70
N VAL A 625 0.67 -3.96 -4.80
CA VAL A 625 0.49 -4.51 -3.46
C VAL A 625 0.74 -3.42 -2.42
N GLU A 626 -0.19 -3.26 -1.48
CA GLU A 626 -0.09 -2.39 -0.31
C GLU A 626 -0.60 -3.17 0.91
N ASP A 627 0.17 -3.19 2.00
CA ASP A 627 -0.13 -3.97 3.22
C ASP A 627 -0.45 -5.46 2.95
N GLY A 628 0.24 -6.06 1.99
CA GLY A 628 0.04 -7.46 1.59
C GLY A 628 -1.22 -7.73 0.77
N ARG A 629 -1.98 -6.70 0.38
CA ARG A 629 -3.23 -6.81 -0.41
C ARG A 629 -3.12 -6.20 -1.79
N SER A 630 -3.95 -6.68 -2.72
CA SER A 630 -4.04 -6.11 -4.06
C SER A 630 -4.76 -4.75 -4.04
N VAL A 631 -4.09 -3.74 -4.58
CA VAL A 631 -4.65 -2.41 -4.84
C VAL A 631 -4.50 -2.08 -6.33
N TYR A 632 -5.40 -1.25 -6.83
CA TYR A 632 -5.55 -0.97 -8.25
C TYR A 632 -5.40 0.53 -8.50
N ARG A 633 -4.64 0.90 -9.52
CA ARG A 633 -4.45 2.31 -9.88
C ARG A 633 -4.44 2.50 -11.38
N LEU A 634 -4.59 3.76 -11.80
CA LEU A 634 -4.45 4.11 -13.21
C LEU A 634 -2.99 3.94 -13.66
N TYR A 635 -2.83 3.46 -14.89
CA TYR A 635 -1.51 3.29 -15.49
C TYR A 635 -0.77 4.63 -15.68
N HIS A 636 -1.52 5.72 -15.95
CA HIS A 636 -0.97 7.06 -16.20
C HIS A 636 -1.69 8.16 -15.42
N GLU A 637 -0.90 9.10 -14.88
CA GLU A 637 -1.41 10.31 -14.24
C GLU A 637 -2.26 11.17 -15.20
N SER A 638 -1.93 11.21 -16.49
CA SER A 638 -2.77 11.94 -17.47
C SER A 638 -4.19 11.39 -17.58
N MET A 639 -4.41 10.10 -17.30
CA MET A 639 -5.76 9.53 -17.21
C MET A 639 -6.45 10.01 -15.93
N ALA A 640 -5.71 10.10 -14.82
CA ALA A 640 -6.24 10.64 -13.58
C ALA A 640 -6.65 12.11 -13.76
N GLU A 641 -5.77 12.95 -14.33
CA GLU A 641 -6.07 14.35 -14.67
C GLU A 641 -7.31 14.48 -15.56
N TYR A 642 -7.42 13.64 -16.59
CA TYR A 642 -8.60 13.62 -17.46
C TYR A 642 -9.89 13.25 -16.70
N LEU A 643 -9.84 12.21 -15.85
CA LEU A 643 -10.99 11.78 -15.05
C LEU A 643 -11.36 12.78 -13.95
N ARG A 644 -10.39 13.57 -13.47
CA ARG A 644 -10.60 14.70 -12.53
C ARG A 644 -11.19 15.93 -13.24
N ARG A 645 -11.00 16.09 -14.55
CA ARG A 645 -11.43 17.28 -15.29
C ARG A 645 -12.95 17.46 -15.24
N GLY A 646 -13.38 18.66 -14.85
CA GLY A 646 -14.81 19.00 -14.73
C GLY A 646 -15.52 18.33 -13.55
N GLN A 647 -14.78 17.66 -12.65
CA GLN A 647 -15.32 17.14 -11.40
C GLN A 647 -15.15 18.14 -10.26
N ASP A 648 -16.10 18.13 -9.34
CA ASP A 648 -15.97 18.82 -8.05
C ASP A 648 -15.14 17.94 -7.10
N SER A 649 -13.87 18.29 -6.94
CA SER A 649 -12.93 17.53 -6.09
C SER A 649 -13.42 17.43 -4.64
N VAL A 650 -14.00 18.48 -4.07
CA VAL A 650 -14.51 18.47 -2.68
C VAL A 650 -15.66 17.47 -2.56
N ARG A 651 -16.59 17.45 -3.52
CA ARG A 651 -17.67 16.46 -3.56
C ARG A 651 -17.12 15.04 -3.68
N VAL A 652 -16.11 14.80 -4.52
CA VAL A 652 -15.52 13.46 -4.68
C VAL A 652 -14.87 13.01 -3.38
N HIS A 653 -14.04 13.84 -2.74
CA HIS A 653 -13.42 13.52 -1.46
C HIS A 653 -14.46 13.27 -0.36
N ARG A 654 -15.58 14.01 -0.34
CA ARG A 654 -16.71 13.75 0.56
C ARG A 654 -17.28 12.35 0.35
N THR A 655 -17.56 11.97 -0.91
CA THR A 655 -18.04 10.61 -1.23
C THR A 655 -17.04 9.55 -0.79
N PHE A 656 -15.73 9.79 -0.96
CA PHE A 656 -14.69 8.92 -0.44
C PHE A 656 -14.79 8.74 1.08
N THR A 657 -14.83 9.83 1.83
CA THR A 657 -14.96 9.77 3.30
C THR A 657 -16.22 9.01 3.73
N GLU A 658 -17.37 9.25 3.10
CA GLU A 658 -18.63 8.59 3.43
C GLU A 658 -18.64 7.09 3.12
N VAL A 659 -18.11 6.69 1.97
CA VAL A 659 -18.01 5.27 1.59
C VAL A 659 -17.01 4.54 2.48
N LEU A 660 -15.82 5.10 2.71
CA LEU A 660 -14.80 4.50 3.58
C LEU A 660 -15.30 4.36 5.03
N ARG A 661 -16.06 5.35 5.54
CA ARG A 661 -16.70 5.26 6.87
C ARG A 661 -17.81 4.20 6.93
N ARG A 662 -18.53 3.95 5.82
CA ARG A 662 -19.56 2.89 5.72
C ARG A 662 -18.96 1.51 5.58
N ALA A 663 -17.82 1.39 4.89
CA ALA A 663 -17.07 0.14 4.75
C ALA A 663 -16.39 -0.31 6.06
N THR A 664 -16.35 0.56 7.08
CA THR A 664 -15.82 0.23 8.41
C THR A 664 -16.83 -0.62 9.18
N PRO A 665 -16.46 -1.81 9.69
CA PRO A 665 -17.36 -2.67 10.47
C PRO A 665 -17.87 -1.97 11.74
N TYR A 666 -18.96 -2.49 12.30
CA TYR A 666 -19.52 -2.02 13.57
C TYR A 666 -19.32 -3.07 14.66
N HIS A 667 -19.09 -2.61 15.89
CA HIS A 667 -19.22 -3.39 17.10
C HIS A 667 -20.71 -3.64 17.42
N LEU A 668 -20.95 -4.57 18.37
CA LEU A 668 -22.29 -4.88 18.87
C LEU A 668 -22.97 -3.67 19.57
N ASP A 669 -22.19 -2.70 20.05
CA ASP A 669 -22.69 -1.46 20.66
C ASP A 669 -23.14 -0.41 19.62
N GLY A 670 -23.01 -0.71 18.33
CA GLY A 670 -23.32 0.19 17.22
C GLY A 670 -22.22 1.22 16.90
N GLY A 671 -21.12 1.23 17.65
CA GLY A 671 -19.94 2.03 17.33
C GLY A 671 -19.10 1.38 16.22
N ARG A 672 -18.35 2.16 15.46
CA ARG A 672 -17.41 1.62 14.46
C ARG A 672 -16.27 0.87 15.13
N ASP A 673 -15.87 -0.23 14.50
CA ASP A 673 -14.73 -1.06 14.87
C ASP A 673 -13.55 -0.74 13.94
N TRP A 674 -12.74 0.23 14.36
CA TRP A 674 -11.59 0.67 13.58
C TRP A 674 -10.43 -0.34 13.61
N SER A 675 -10.45 -1.29 14.55
CA SER A 675 -9.46 -2.37 14.61
C SER A 675 -9.58 -3.31 13.41
N ARG A 676 -10.81 -3.49 12.90
CA ARG A 676 -11.16 -4.32 11.74
C ARG A 676 -11.35 -3.52 10.45
N ALA A 677 -11.11 -2.21 10.48
CA ALA A 677 -11.16 -1.39 9.27
C ALA A 677 -10.05 -1.79 8.29
N HIS A 678 -10.37 -1.76 6.99
CA HIS A 678 -9.40 -2.04 5.94
C HIS A 678 -8.16 -1.11 6.07
N PRO A 679 -6.92 -1.60 5.84
CA PRO A 679 -5.70 -0.78 5.98
C PRO A 679 -5.76 0.55 5.21
N TYR A 680 -6.21 0.50 3.95
CA TYR A 680 -6.47 1.69 3.14
C TYR A 680 -7.38 2.74 3.84
N VAL A 681 -8.44 2.29 4.52
CA VAL A 681 -9.33 3.18 5.27
C VAL A 681 -8.55 3.85 6.40
N ARG A 682 -7.78 3.09 7.19
CA ARG A 682 -7.01 3.63 8.32
C ARG A 682 -5.92 4.61 7.87
N HIS A 683 -5.29 4.35 6.73
CA HIS A 683 -4.20 5.17 6.18
C HIS A 683 -4.70 6.45 5.52
N HIS A 684 -5.77 6.36 4.72
CA HIS A 684 -6.08 7.42 3.74
C HIS A 684 -7.37 8.19 4.02
N ILE A 685 -8.24 7.71 4.94
CA ILE A 685 -9.51 8.39 5.22
C ILE A 685 -9.32 9.82 5.77
N ALA A 686 -8.26 10.07 6.55
CA ALA A 686 -7.93 11.39 7.05
C ALA A 686 -7.66 12.38 5.91
N THR A 687 -6.93 11.96 4.88
CA THR A 687 -6.62 12.78 3.71
C THR A 687 -7.89 13.14 2.95
N HIS A 688 -8.78 12.18 2.70
CA HIS A 688 -10.07 12.47 2.04
C HIS A 688 -10.96 13.36 2.90
N ALA A 689 -11.03 13.11 4.21
CA ALA A 689 -11.85 13.90 5.11
C ALA A 689 -11.36 15.34 5.24
N ALA A 690 -10.05 15.55 5.30
CA ALA A 690 -9.43 16.87 5.30
C ALA A 690 -9.78 17.64 4.01
N ALA A 691 -9.56 17.03 2.84
CA ALA A 691 -9.90 17.61 1.54
C ALA A 691 -11.41 17.92 1.36
N ALA A 692 -12.28 17.22 2.11
CA ALA A 692 -13.73 17.41 2.09
C ALA A 692 -14.29 18.34 3.17
N GLY A 693 -13.46 18.82 4.11
CA GLY A 693 -13.90 19.57 5.29
C GLY A 693 -14.67 18.72 6.32
N LEU A 694 -14.41 17.41 6.38
CA LEU A 694 -15.06 16.42 7.25
C LEU A 694 -14.11 15.81 8.31
N LEU A 695 -12.90 16.36 8.45
CA LEU A 695 -11.88 15.84 9.36
C LEU A 695 -12.35 15.78 10.82
N ASP A 696 -13.06 16.81 11.27
CA ASP A 696 -13.58 16.93 12.62
C ASP A 696 -14.36 15.68 13.06
N GLY A 697 -15.24 15.18 12.18
CA GLY A 697 -16.06 14.01 12.48
C GLY A 697 -15.22 12.76 12.76
N LEU A 698 -14.03 12.64 12.17
CA LEU A 698 -13.11 11.53 12.42
C LEU A 698 -12.27 11.76 13.68
N VAL A 699 -11.72 12.96 13.85
CA VAL A 699 -10.86 13.29 15.01
C VAL A 699 -11.64 13.24 16.32
N THR A 700 -12.97 13.46 16.27
CA THR A 700 -13.83 13.28 17.43
C THR A 700 -14.15 11.83 17.79
N GLU A 701 -13.87 10.85 16.92
CA GLU A 701 -14.07 9.42 17.21
C GLU A 701 -12.86 8.85 17.98
N PRO A 702 -12.97 8.53 19.29
CA PRO A 702 -11.81 8.11 20.09
C PRO A 702 -11.19 6.81 19.59
N ASP A 703 -12.02 5.89 19.11
CA ASP A 703 -11.55 4.61 18.60
C ASP A 703 -10.76 4.76 17.28
N TYR A 704 -11.13 5.72 16.44
CA TYR A 704 -10.34 6.05 15.25
C TYR A 704 -8.94 6.52 15.63
N LEU A 705 -8.80 7.41 16.63
CA LEU A 705 -7.48 7.89 17.08
C LEU A 705 -6.55 6.73 17.50
N VAL A 706 -7.09 5.68 18.11
CA VAL A 706 -6.29 4.49 18.48
C VAL A 706 -5.77 3.75 17.25
N HIS A 707 -6.57 3.65 16.18
CA HIS A 707 -6.26 2.80 15.03
C HIS A 707 -5.77 3.55 13.78
N ALA A 708 -5.79 4.88 13.80
CA ALA A 708 -5.34 5.71 12.69
C ALA A 708 -3.84 5.52 12.39
N ASP A 709 -3.49 5.70 11.11
CA ASP A 709 -2.10 5.89 10.74
C ASP A 709 -1.59 7.22 11.30
N CYS A 710 -0.57 7.14 12.15
CA CYS A 710 -0.07 8.30 12.87
C CYS A 710 0.53 9.36 11.94
N ASP A 711 1.24 8.94 10.89
CA ASP A 711 1.96 9.87 10.02
C ASP A 711 0.99 10.62 9.10
N SER A 712 0.02 9.91 8.52
CA SER A 712 -1.06 10.50 7.71
C SER A 712 -1.95 11.43 8.53
N LEU A 713 -2.40 11.02 9.73
CA LEU A 713 -3.31 11.82 10.54
C LEU A 713 -2.64 13.11 11.04
N VAL A 714 -1.40 13.04 11.54
CA VAL A 714 -0.71 14.19 12.17
C VAL A 714 -0.55 15.36 11.21
N VAL A 715 -0.29 15.10 9.93
CA VAL A 715 -0.15 16.13 8.90
C VAL A 715 -1.47 16.90 8.69
N ARG A 716 -2.62 16.25 8.94
CA ARG A 716 -3.97 16.81 8.75
C ARG A 716 -4.57 17.44 9.99
N LEU A 717 -4.09 17.09 11.19
CA LEU A 717 -4.62 17.64 12.46
C LEU A 717 -4.70 19.19 12.55
N PRO A 718 -3.80 19.99 11.92
CA PRO A 718 -3.94 21.44 11.89
C PRO A 718 -5.19 21.95 11.16
N GLU A 719 -5.80 21.12 10.31
CA GLU A 719 -6.99 21.43 9.52
C GLU A 719 -8.30 21.25 10.32
N ALA A 720 -8.24 20.88 11.61
CA ALA A 720 -9.42 20.72 12.47
C ALA A 720 -10.05 22.08 12.88
N GLU A 721 -11.37 22.20 12.75
CA GLU A 721 -12.07 23.50 12.86
C GLU A 721 -12.94 23.65 14.13
N SER A 722 -13.55 22.59 14.63
CA SER A 722 -14.35 22.63 15.86
C SER A 722 -13.47 22.64 17.09
N GLU A 723 -14.00 23.21 18.18
CA GLU A 723 -13.30 23.26 19.46
C GLU A 723 -12.97 21.85 19.98
N THR A 724 -13.93 20.92 19.91
CA THR A 724 -13.74 19.52 20.28
C THR A 724 -12.69 18.83 19.42
N ALA A 725 -12.70 19.00 18.09
CA ALA A 725 -11.72 18.38 17.21
C ALA A 725 -10.30 18.94 17.44
N ARG A 726 -10.15 20.26 17.62
CA ARG A 726 -8.86 20.87 17.97
C ARG A 726 -8.31 20.36 19.30
N LEU A 727 -9.19 20.15 20.27
CA LEU A 727 -8.82 19.61 21.58
C LEU A 727 -8.36 18.15 21.47
N HIS A 728 -9.12 17.30 20.79
CA HIS A 728 -8.74 15.91 20.52
C HIS A 728 -7.45 15.81 19.71
N ALA A 729 -7.27 16.68 18.71
CA ALA A 729 -6.02 16.80 17.96
C ALA A 729 -4.84 17.17 18.87
N SER A 730 -5.06 18.03 19.86
CA SER A 730 -4.04 18.42 20.85
C SER A 730 -3.70 17.27 21.80
N VAL A 731 -4.72 16.53 22.28
CA VAL A 731 -4.55 15.31 23.09
C VAL A 731 -3.75 14.26 22.33
N TYR A 732 -4.09 14.05 21.05
CA TYR A 732 -3.36 13.13 20.18
C TYR A 732 -1.90 13.57 20.03
N ARG A 733 -1.65 14.82 19.63
CA ARG A 733 -0.28 15.33 19.41
C ARG A 733 0.60 15.31 20.67
N ALA A 734 0.02 15.42 21.87
CA ALA A 734 0.77 15.53 23.12
C ALA A 734 1.67 14.33 23.45
N SER A 735 1.41 13.17 22.84
CA SER A 735 2.16 11.93 23.11
C SER A 735 2.57 11.18 21.84
N ILE A 736 2.62 11.86 20.69
CA ILE A 736 2.84 11.24 19.38
C ILE A 736 4.18 10.49 19.27
N ASP A 737 5.23 11.01 19.90
CA ASP A 737 6.55 10.38 19.95
C ASP A 737 6.54 9.03 20.68
N ILE A 738 5.61 8.87 21.63
CA ILE A 738 5.41 7.64 22.38
C ILE A 738 4.49 6.71 21.61
N HIS A 739 3.24 7.14 21.38
CA HIS A 739 2.18 6.23 20.98
C HIS A 739 2.24 5.80 19.50
N ARG A 740 3.03 6.50 18.67
CA ARG A 740 3.31 6.11 17.27
C ARG A 740 3.93 4.73 17.18
N ARG A 741 4.79 4.35 18.13
CA ARG A 741 5.52 3.08 18.15
C ARG A 741 4.79 1.97 18.91
N LEU A 742 3.64 2.29 19.49
CA LEU A 742 2.87 1.38 20.33
C LEU A 742 1.75 0.70 19.54
N GLY A 743 1.44 -0.53 19.93
CA GLY A 743 0.24 -1.23 19.49
C GLY A 743 -1.04 -0.57 20.03
N PRO A 744 -2.22 -0.95 19.51
CA PRO A 744 -3.48 -0.27 19.82
C PRO A 744 -3.82 -0.18 21.32
N ASP A 745 -3.59 -1.23 22.10
CA ASP A 745 -3.95 -1.24 23.53
C ASP A 745 -3.07 -0.30 24.36
N ASP A 746 -1.76 -0.35 24.14
CA ASP A 746 -0.81 0.52 24.84
C ASP A 746 -0.99 1.98 24.40
N ARG A 747 -1.24 2.20 23.10
CA ARG A 747 -1.58 3.52 22.54
C ARG A 747 -2.84 4.07 23.18
N ARG A 748 -3.89 3.26 23.35
CA ARG A 748 -5.14 3.65 24.02
C ARG A 748 -4.89 4.14 25.45
N GLN A 749 -4.03 3.46 26.21
CA GLN A 749 -3.66 3.90 27.56
C GLN A 749 -2.90 5.23 27.56
N VAL A 750 -1.92 5.39 26.67
CA VAL A 750 -1.14 6.64 26.56
C VAL A 750 -2.04 7.82 26.15
N LEU A 751 -2.99 7.59 25.24
CA LEU A 751 -3.99 8.58 24.87
C LEU A 751 -4.96 8.88 26.01
N ALA A 752 -5.35 7.89 26.83
CA ALA A 752 -6.17 8.11 28.03
C ALA A 752 -5.44 8.94 29.10
N ILE A 753 -4.15 8.71 29.33
CA ILE A 753 -3.33 9.56 30.20
C ILE A 753 -3.28 10.99 29.64
N SER A 754 -3.09 11.12 28.33
CA SER A 754 -3.05 12.43 27.67
C SER A 754 -4.40 13.15 27.83
N ALA A 755 -5.52 12.47 27.58
CA ALA A 755 -6.87 13.02 27.78
C ALA A 755 -7.11 13.46 29.23
N ALA A 756 -6.68 12.65 30.22
CA ALA A 756 -6.80 13.00 31.63
C ALA A 756 -6.00 14.26 31.99
N ARG A 757 -4.83 14.48 31.37
CA ARG A 757 -4.02 15.70 31.56
C ARG A 757 -4.68 16.95 30.96
N TYR A 758 -5.35 16.80 29.83
CA TYR A 758 -6.15 17.88 29.22
C TYR A 758 -7.48 18.11 29.95
N ASN A 759 -7.75 17.38 31.04
CA ASN A 759 -8.99 17.44 31.80
C ASN A 759 -10.23 17.14 30.93
N GLU A 760 -10.11 16.14 30.05
CA GLU A 760 -11.18 15.69 29.14
C GLU A 760 -11.79 14.34 29.62
N PRO A 761 -12.71 14.36 30.60
CA PRO A 761 -13.22 13.14 31.23
C PRO A 761 -14.02 12.26 30.27
N ALA A 762 -14.72 12.84 29.30
CA ALA A 762 -15.46 12.08 28.29
C ALA A 762 -14.52 11.23 27.42
N LEU A 763 -13.37 11.79 27.06
CA LEU A 763 -12.37 11.10 26.24
C LEU A 763 -11.61 10.03 27.05
N VAL A 764 -11.33 10.29 28.34
CA VAL A 764 -10.79 9.30 29.27
C VAL A 764 -11.71 8.09 29.39
N GLU A 765 -13.01 8.33 29.61
CA GLU A 765 -14.01 7.26 29.73
C GLU A 765 -14.15 6.47 28.43
N ALA A 766 -14.14 7.15 27.28
CA ALA A 766 -14.19 6.50 25.98
C ALA A 766 -12.99 5.56 25.74
N PHE A 767 -11.77 5.96 26.14
CA PHE A 767 -10.62 5.07 26.06
C PHE A 767 -10.68 3.93 27.08
N ASN A 768 -11.09 4.20 28.32
CA ASN A 768 -11.13 3.21 29.40
C ASN A 768 -12.21 2.14 29.23
N SER A 769 -13.37 2.51 28.67
CA SER A 769 -14.50 1.59 28.44
C SER A 769 -14.14 0.46 27.46
N ARG A 770 -13.28 0.75 26.48
CA ARG A 770 -12.81 -0.22 25.47
C ARG A 770 -11.42 -0.82 25.76
N ALA A 771 -10.79 -0.46 26.88
CA ALA A 771 -9.55 -1.09 27.30
C ALA A 771 -9.80 -2.55 27.74
N ARG A 772 -8.87 -3.46 27.39
CA ARG A 772 -8.99 -4.89 27.70
C ARG A 772 -9.20 -5.15 29.21
N PRO A 773 -9.82 -6.27 29.60
CA PRO A 773 -9.87 -6.67 30.99
C PRO A 773 -8.45 -6.89 31.56
N GLY A 774 -8.18 -6.37 32.76
CA GLY A 774 -6.90 -6.58 33.46
C GLY A 774 -5.77 -5.60 33.12
N VAL A 775 -5.95 -4.68 32.17
CA VAL A 775 -5.01 -3.57 31.96
C VAL A 775 -5.34 -2.38 32.86
N TRP A 776 -4.30 -1.64 33.24
CA TRP A 776 -4.44 -0.41 34.02
C TRP A 776 -5.24 0.66 33.25
N LYS A 777 -6.17 1.34 33.93
CA LYS A 777 -7.08 2.35 33.37
C LYS A 777 -6.80 3.71 34.03
N PRO A 778 -6.28 4.70 33.29
CA PRO A 778 -6.02 6.03 33.85
C PRO A 778 -7.33 6.70 34.30
N VAL A 779 -7.43 7.09 35.57
CA VAL A 779 -8.61 7.81 36.09
C VAL A 779 -8.35 9.32 36.19
N ALA A 780 -7.12 9.69 36.52
CA ALA A 780 -6.66 11.05 36.58
C ALA A 780 -5.15 11.09 36.30
N ALA A 781 -4.67 12.22 35.81
CA ALA A 781 -3.26 12.47 35.61
C ALA A 781 -2.94 13.90 36.06
N SER A 782 -1.95 14.06 36.93
CA SER A 782 -1.40 15.36 37.32
C SER A 782 -0.08 15.60 36.61
N GLY A 783 0.20 16.87 36.29
CA GLY A 783 1.41 17.30 35.58
C GLY A 783 1.14 18.55 34.76
N ALA A 784 2.16 19.41 34.60
CA ALA A 784 2.07 20.54 33.67
C ALA A 784 1.98 20.01 32.23
N LEU A 785 1.29 20.78 31.40
CA LEU A 785 1.12 20.58 29.96
C LEU A 785 2.35 19.94 29.31
N VAL A 786 2.14 18.67 28.90
CA VAL A 786 2.76 17.99 27.76
C VAL A 786 4.19 17.47 27.99
N ALA A 787 4.56 16.36 27.33
CA ALA A 787 5.96 16.10 27.04
C ALA A 787 6.65 17.37 26.52
N ASP A 788 7.98 17.45 26.63
CA ASP A 788 8.80 18.57 26.13
C ASP A 788 8.56 18.88 24.62
N ASN A 789 7.74 18.08 23.93
CA ASN A 789 7.30 18.19 22.55
C ASN A 789 6.16 19.22 22.28
N ILE A 790 5.41 19.75 23.25
CA ILE A 790 4.51 20.92 23.01
C ILE A 790 5.25 22.22 23.34
N ARG A 791 6.25 22.47 22.51
CA ARG A 791 6.12 23.42 21.39
C ARG A 791 7.28 23.32 20.38
N ASN A 792 8.07 22.23 20.42
CA ASN A 792 9.50 22.15 20.08
C ASN A 792 10.40 22.75 21.18
N VAL A 793 11.33 21.94 21.69
CA VAL A 793 12.52 22.44 22.40
C VAL A 793 13.50 22.94 21.33
N LEU A 794 13.76 24.24 21.34
CA LEU A 794 14.69 24.89 20.42
C LEU A 794 16.13 24.63 20.89
N THR A 795 16.63 23.42 20.61
CA THR A 795 17.94 22.95 21.05
C THR A 795 19.06 23.52 20.18
N GLY A 796 20.10 24.06 20.81
CA GLY A 796 21.25 24.56 20.08
C GLY A 796 22.12 25.54 20.86
N HIS A 797 21.54 26.34 21.75
CA HIS A 797 22.36 27.15 22.63
C HIS A 797 23.14 26.29 23.61
N SER A 798 24.42 26.59 23.81
CA SER A 798 25.28 25.89 24.78
C SER A 798 25.41 26.63 26.12
N GLY A 799 24.63 27.69 26.32
CA GLY A 799 24.61 28.53 27.51
C GLY A 799 23.20 29.01 27.86
N ALA A 800 23.07 29.79 28.94
CA ALA A 800 21.79 30.34 29.36
C ALA A 800 21.25 31.33 28.31
N VAL A 801 19.97 31.19 27.95
CA VAL A 801 19.29 32.12 27.04
C VAL A 801 18.78 33.30 27.85
N TYR A 802 19.25 34.51 27.54
CA TYR A 802 18.89 35.72 28.28
C TYR A 802 17.84 36.57 27.57
N ALA A 803 17.70 36.43 26.25
CA ALA A 803 16.81 37.25 25.44
C ALA A 803 16.01 36.40 24.46
N ILE A 804 14.72 36.77 24.30
CA ILE A 804 13.84 36.21 23.27
C ILE A 804 12.95 37.31 22.67
N ARG A 805 12.76 37.29 21.35
CA ARG A 805 11.80 38.15 20.66
C ARG A 805 11.09 37.39 19.54
N CYS A 806 9.76 37.41 19.54
CA CYS A 806 8.96 36.92 18.43
C CYS A 806 8.70 38.04 17.41
N THR A 807 8.79 37.72 16.13
CA THR A 807 8.50 38.64 15.02
C THR A 807 8.08 37.86 13.77
N GLU A 808 7.84 38.54 12.68
CA GLU A 808 7.48 37.96 11.40
C GLU A 808 8.57 38.31 10.38
N LEU A 809 9.09 37.30 9.67
CA LEU A 809 10.13 37.45 8.65
C LEU A 809 9.60 36.85 7.35
N ASP A 810 9.40 37.66 6.32
CA ASP A 810 8.85 37.25 5.02
C ASP A 810 7.51 36.49 5.11
N GLY A 811 6.64 36.88 6.06
CA GLY A 811 5.34 36.23 6.30
C GLY A 811 5.42 34.94 7.14
N ARG A 812 6.60 34.62 7.69
CA ARG A 812 6.85 33.47 8.56
C ARG A 812 6.97 33.93 10.01
N PRO A 813 6.21 33.37 10.98
CA PRO A 813 6.39 33.69 12.38
C PRO A 813 7.71 33.08 12.90
N VAL A 814 8.58 33.91 13.45
CA VAL A 814 9.91 33.51 13.95
C VAL A 814 10.17 33.98 15.38
N ALA A 815 11.07 33.30 16.09
CA ALA A 815 11.66 33.75 17.34
C ALA A 815 13.17 33.96 17.19
N VAL A 816 13.70 35.04 17.73
CA VAL A 816 15.13 35.33 17.82
C VAL A 816 15.58 35.19 19.27
N THR A 817 16.66 34.46 19.54
CA THR A 817 17.17 34.16 20.88
C THR A 817 18.64 34.55 21.04
N GLY A 818 19.00 35.17 22.17
CA GLY A 818 20.37 35.53 22.57
C GLY A 818 20.81 34.76 23.82
N SER A 819 22.09 34.37 23.87
CA SER A 819 22.61 33.40 24.84
C SER A 819 24.01 33.71 25.36
N ASP A 820 24.31 33.16 26.54
CA ASP A 820 25.63 33.09 27.18
C ASP A 820 26.69 32.38 26.34
N ASP A 821 26.28 31.61 25.33
CA ASP A 821 27.21 31.01 24.35
C ASP A 821 27.74 31.99 23.30
N LYS A 822 27.46 33.29 23.45
CA LYS A 822 27.88 34.39 22.57
C LYS A 822 27.29 34.31 21.16
N THR A 823 26.18 33.58 20.99
CA THR A 823 25.49 33.46 19.69
C THR A 823 24.07 33.98 19.75
N VAL A 824 23.59 34.41 18.58
CA VAL A 824 22.16 34.68 18.34
C VAL A 824 21.61 33.64 17.37
N ARG A 825 20.42 33.11 17.66
CA ARG A 825 19.73 32.12 16.83
C ARG A 825 18.35 32.59 16.43
N ILE A 826 17.88 32.13 15.28
CA ILE A 826 16.54 32.41 14.75
C ILE A 826 15.82 31.08 14.60
N TRP A 827 14.53 31.04 14.94
CA TRP A 827 13.71 29.84 14.98
C TRP A 827 12.40 30.10 14.26
N ASP A 828 11.94 29.15 13.46
CA ASP A 828 10.59 29.18 12.91
C ASP A 828 9.60 28.67 13.94
N LEU A 829 8.59 29.47 14.28
CA LEU A 829 7.60 29.11 15.29
C LEU A 829 6.53 28.14 14.78
N THR A 830 6.37 28.00 13.47
CA THR A 830 5.46 27.03 12.85
C THR A 830 6.06 25.62 12.84
N THR A 831 7.38 25.52 12.60
CA THR A 831 8.08 24.22 12.44
C THR A 831 9.00 23.85 13.61
N GLY A 832 9.43 24.84 14.41
CA GLY A 832 10.41 24.71 15.50
C GLY A 832 11.85 24.46 15.07
N GLN A 833 12.17 24.64 13.79
CA GLN A 833 13.52 24.45 13.26
C GLN A 833 14.33 25.76 13.31
N PRO A 834 15.66 25.71 13.51
CA PRO A 834 16.52 26.87 13.39
C PRO A 834 16.54 27.38 11.94
N VAL A 835 16.48 28.69 11.77
CA VAL A 835 16.56 29.38 10.48
C VAL A 835 18.00 29.89 10.30
N GLY A 836 18.77 29.17 9.50
CA GLY A 836 20.17 29.50 9.20
C GLY A 836 21.18 29.07 10.27
N ARG A 837 22.42 29.53 10.14
CA ARG A 837 23.50 29.28 11.12
C ARG A 837 23.40 30.26 12.31
N PRO A 838 23.90 29.88 13.50
CA PRO A 838 24.03 30.82 14.62
C PRO A 838 24.87 32.02 14.19
N MET A 839 24.41 33.23 14.51
CA MET A 839 25.18 34.45 14.31
C MET A 839 26.26 34.53 15.37
N THR A 840 27.52 34.63 14.94
CA THR A 840 28.72 34.65 15.78
C THR A 840 29.50 35.95 15.56
N GLY A 841 30.40 36.30 16.47
CA GLY A 841 31.20 37.54 16.43
C GLY A 841 31.05 38.44 17.66
N HIS A 842 30.18 38.06 18.60
CA HIS A 842 30.10 38.67 19.92
C HIS A 842 31.16 38.05 20.84
N ASP A 843 31.87 38.89 21.59
CA ASP A 843 32.92 38.44 22.51
C ASP A 843 32.43 38.19 23.94
N GLU A 844 31.15 38.50 24.23
CA GLU A 844 30.49 38.39 25.54
C GLU A 844 29.03 37.90 25.38
N PRO A 845 28.34 37.48 26.47
CA PRO A 845 26.94 37.03 26.44
C PRO A 845 25.99 38.03 25.77
N VAL A 846 25.01 37.51 25.01
CA VAL A 846 24.09 38.31 24.18
C VAL A 846 22.67 38.38 24.76
#